data_AF-Q17G59-F1
#
_entry.id   AF-Q17G59-F1
#
_cell.length_a   1.000
_cell.length_b   1.000
_cell.length_c   1.000
_cell.angle_alpha   90.00
_cell.angle_beta   90.00
_cell.angle_gamma   90.00
#
_symmetry.space_group_name_H-M   'P 1'
#
loop_
_entity.id
_entity.type
_entity.pdbx_description
1 polymer ?
#
loop_
_entity_poly.entity_id
_entity_poly.type
_entity_poly.pdbx_seq_one_letter_code
_entity_poly.pdbx_strand_id
1 'polypeptide(L)'
;MRTRASTQSTELDAYLITSYDEHMSDHLMESDERLKFLTGFSGTTGEAVVTTKSAALWVDARFYDQADYELNCDWRIYRSGEHPTISEWISSELAPESRIGADPQLVPHALWVSLERQLNSDFIKLIKIHRNLVDLVWGARRPAPKLNSIKVQPLRFAGEHWEVKVNKLRSNLTAMRCDAMIVTSLTEVAYILNLRGSDIPYTPVFKAYLVVSNREIILYTNNTRKNMGLLNHLKSHSCHNEYCVQIKEYQDVLRDLRTLSQHWKRILVPSAVVFDMGASEAIHSVLPRELVLDRPSPIIFLRAQKNEVEQQGMKKAHIRDGAAMCEVLSYLEERFIAGDHFTELSLAREIDRSRKIQDLSEGPSFKTIVAFGSHSAIPHYTPSNRTDFEITEYGTLLIDSGGQYQDGTTDVSRTIHLGDPHPDQIRAYTNVLVGMIRLSVLTFPENLKPAELDALARGPVWGDMNDYPHGTGHGIGSYSAVHESPISIAYTTKQRYSFKDGYFFSNEPGYYKRGEFGIRLENVLQVHDTGKVHPSGNKFLSFEDVTLVPFEPKMIDRSMLSAPEIKWINDYNARIRQLVGDELKRKQKMEAFYWMMNKTRNIPEYRSEADYGAAGSVALNFRVISLILATIITNILILG
;
A
#
# COMPACT_ATOMS: atom_id res chain seq x y z
N MET A 1 -13.18 -12.95 -31.43
CA MET A 1 -14.03 -13.92 -30.69
C MET A 1 -13.91 -15.35 -31.26
N ARG A 2 -13.00 -16.19 -30.73
CA ARG A 2 -13.18 -17.67 -30.71
C ARG A 2 -14.22 -18.10 -29.65
N THR A 3 -15.11 -17.19 -29.26
CA THR A 3 -16.24 -17.37 -28.32
C THR A 3 -17.57 -17.61 -29.03
N ARG A 4 -17.61 -17.71 -30.36
CA ARG A 4 -18.87 -17.77 -31.12
C ARG A 4 -19.57 -19.15 -31.17
N ALA A 5 -19.12 -20.16 -30.42
CA ALA A 5 -19.63 -21.53 -30.58
C ALA A 5 -19.88 -22.34 -29.31
N SER A 6 -19.99 -21.72 -28.12
CA SER A 6 -20.35 -22.47 -26.91
C SER A 6 -21.38 -21.75 -26.05
N THR A 7 -22.64 -21.75 -26.49
CA THR A 7 -23.77 -21.34 -25.66
C THR A 7 -24.85 -22.41 -25.71
N GLN A 8 -24.92 -23.24 -24.67
CA GLN A 8 -26.22 -23.58 -24.13
C GLN A 8 -26.47 -22.62 -22.96
N SER A 9 -27.59 -21.87 -23.06
CA SER A 9 -28.15 -20.88 -22.15
C SER A 9 -27.64 -19.42 -22.25
N THR A 10 -28.55 -18.56 -22.73
CA THR A 10 -28.52 -17.08 -22.86
C THR A 10 -27.51 -16.48 -23.83
N GLU A 11 -28.05 -15.90 -24.92
CA GLU A 11 -27.32 -15.01 -25.84
C GLU A 11 -26.93 -13.73 -25.08
N LEU A 12 -25.68 -13.30 -25.21
CA LEU A 12 -25.10 -12.11 -24.56
C LEU A 12 -24.58 -11.15 -25.62
N ASP A 13 -24.85 -9.86 -25.45
CA ASP A 13 -24.42 -8.79 -26.35
C ASP A 13 -23.05 -8.21 -25.95
N ALA A 14 -22.73 -8.29 -24.66
CA ALA A 14 -21.47 -7.87 -24.08
C ALA A 14 -21.05 -8.73 -22.89
N TYR A 15 -19.76 -8.66 -22.54
CA TYR A 15 -19.19 -9.30 -21.36
C TYR A 15 -18.26 -8.35 -20.62
N LEU A 16 -18.45 -8.23 -19.30
CA LEU A 16 -17.60 -7.46 -18.40
C LEU A 16 -16.51 -8.37 -17.82
N ILE A 17 -15.27 -7.88 -17.83
CA ILE A 17 -14.09 -8.51 -17.25
C ILE A 17 -13.45 -7.51 -16.29
N THR A 18 -13.19 -7.92 -15.07
CA THR A 18 -12.47 -7.12 -14.06
C THR A 18 -11.05 -7.66 -13.88
N SER A 19 -10.19 -6.88 -13.22
CA SER A 19 -8.86 -7.30 -12.79
C SER A 19 -8.86 -8.06 -11.45
N TYR A 20 -10.01 -8.48 -10.92
CA TYR A 20 -10.09 -9.10 -9.59
C TYR A 20 -10.16 -10.64 -9.64
N ASP A 21 -9.66 -11.27 -8.59
CA ASP A 21 -10.02 -12.64 -8.22
C ASP A 21 -11.24 -12.66 -7.28
N GLU A 22 -11.65 -13.85 -6.84
CA GLU A 22 -12.80 -14.05 -5.98
C GLU A 22 -12.67 -13.50 -4.55
N HIS A 23 -11.49 -12.97 -4.22
CA HIS A 23 -11.15 -12.33 -2.95
C HIS A 23 -10.86 -10.83 -3.09
N MET A 24 -11.01 -10.27 -4.29
CA MET A 24 -10.68 -8.88 -4.61
C MET A 24 -9.24 -8.52 -4.27
N SER A 25 -8.30 -9.43 -4.57
CA SER A 25 -6.87 -9.24 -4.31
C SER A 25 -6.27 -8.17 -5.21
N ASP A 26 -5.35 -7.36 -4.69
CA ASP A 26 -4.61 -6.32 -5.46
C ASP A 26 -3.66 -6.92 -6.51
N HIS A 27 -3.05 -8.05 -6.16
CA HIS A 27 -2.21 -8.85 -7.04
C HIS A 27 -2.85 -10.21 -7.26
N LEU A 28 -2.62 -10.81 -8.42
CA LEU A 28 -3.25 -12.05 -8.82
C LEU A 28 -2.23 -13.16 -9.00
N MET A 29 -2.71 -14.40 -8.85
CA MET A 29 -2.03 -15.55 -9.43
C MET A 29 -2.11 -15.48 -10.95
N GLU A 30 -1.11 -16.01 -11.65
CA GLU A 30 -1.12 -16.14 -13.12
C GLU A 30 -2.39 -16.82 -13.65
N SER A 31 -2.97 -17.76 -12.89
CA SER A 31 -4.22 -18.45 -13.25
C SER A 31 -5.45 -17.54 -13.21
N ASP A 32 -5.38 -16.37 -12.56
CA ASP A 32 -6.50 -15.44 -12.39
C ASP A 32 -6.31 -14.14 -13.18
N GLU A 33 -5.18 -13.95 -13.88
CA GLU A 33 -4.87 -12.81 -14.76
C GLU A 33 -5.71 -12.79 -16.06
N ARG A 34 -7.03 -12.91 -15.96
CA ARG A 34 -7.98 -13.00 -17.08
C ARG A 34 -8.00 -11.74 -17.93
N LEU A 35 -7.94 -10.57 -17.30
CA LEU A 35 -7.88 -9.28 -17.99
C LEU A 35 -6.63 -9.23 -18.89
N LYS A 36 -5.46 -9.46 -18.30
CA LYS A 36 -4.17 -9.51 -19.01
C LYS A 36 -4.14 -10.56 -20.12
N PHE A 37 -4.67 -11.77 -19.89
CA PHE A 37 -4.77 -12.79 -20.93
C PHE A 37 -5.58 -12.30 -22.14
N LEU A 38 -6.65 -11.53 -21.90
CA LEU A 38 -7.55 -11.06 -22.95
C LEU A 38 -7.03 -9.80 -23.65
N THR A 39 -6.46 -8.84 -22.92
CA THR A 39 -6.08 -7.51 -23.41
C THR A 39 -4.59 -7.36 -23.69
N GLY A 40 -3.74 -8.12 -23.01
CA GLY A 40 -2.29 -7.88 -22.91
C GLY A 40 -1.89 -6.88 -21.80
N PHE A 41 -2.86 -6.16 -21.23
CA PHE A 41 -2.65 -5.17 -20.17
C PHE A 41 -2.11 -5.82 -18.89
N SER A 42 -0.99 -5.32 -18.37
CA SER A 42 -0.31 -5.88 -17.21
C SER A 42 -0.41 -5.04 -15.94
N GLY A 43 -1.17 -3.94 -15.96
CA GLY A 43 -1.50 -3.15 -14.77
C GLY A 43 -2.38 -3.91 -13.78
N THR A 44 -2.37 -3.48 -12.50
CA THR A 44 -3.03 -4.21 -11.40
C THR A 44 -4.52 -3.91 -11.28
N THR A 45 -4.99 -2.77 -11.80
CA THR A 45 -6.38 -2.32 -11.72
C THR A 45 -6.93 -2.00 -13.10
N GLY A 46 -8.10 -2.55 -13.43
CA GLY A 46 -8.84 -2.17 -14.64
C GLY A 46 -10.08 -3.02 -14.91
N GLU A 47 -10.98 -2.46 -15.70
CA GLU A 47 -12.21 -3.11 -16.14
C GLU A 47 -12.34 -3.05 -17.65
N ALA A 48 -12.56 -4.21 -18.28
CA ALA A 48 -12.79 -4.33 -19.71
C ALA A 48 -14.23 -4.70 -20.02
N VAL A 49 -14.77 -4.14 -21.09
CA VAL A 49 -16.03 -4.57 -21.68
C VAL A 49 -15.80 -4.95 -23.13
N VAL A 50 -16.23 -6.14 -23.51
CA VAL A 50 -16.17 -6.63 -24.89
C VAL A 50 -17.59 -6.84 -25.39
N THR A 51 -17.92 -6.22 -26.53
CA THR A 51 -19.16 -6.43 -27.26
C THR A 51 -18.92 -7.33 -28.48
N THR A 52 -19.95 -7.55 -29.29
CA THR A 52 -19.79 -8.27 -30.57
C THR A 52 -18.94 -7.51 -31.60
N LYS A 53 -18.76 -6.18 -31.45
CA LYS A 53 -18.13 -5.28 -32.42
C LYS A 53 -16.97 -4.44 -31.87
N SER A 54 -16.95 -4.17 -30.57
CA SER A 54 -16.06 -3.19 -29.93
C SER A 54 -15.48 -3.76 -28.63
N ALA A 55 -14.33 -3.23 -28.21
CA ALA A 55 -13.74 -3.52 -26.91
C ALA A 55 -13.21 -2.24 -26.26
N ALA A 56 -13.40 -2.10 -24.95
CA ALA A 56 -12.93 -0.96 -24.19
C ALA A 56 -12.35 -1.39 -22.84
N LEU A 57 -11.36 -0.64 -22.37
CA LEU A 57 -10.68 -0.83 -21.08
C LEU A 57 -10.69 0.50 -20.31
N TRP A 58 -11.11 0.45 -19.05
CA TRP A 58 -10.98 1.55 -18.08
C TRP A 58 -9.83 1.26 -17.14
N VAL A 59 -8.93 2.23 -17.00
CA VAL A 59 -7.78 2.16 -16.09
C VAL A 59 -7.64 3.46 -15.31
N ASP A 60 -7.12 3.39 -14.09
CA ASP A 60 -6.82 4.61 -13.34
C ASP A 60 -5.62 5.38 -13.95
N ALA A 61 -5.46 6.64 -13.53
CA ALA A 61 -4.47 7.55 -14.10
C ALA A 61 -3.01 7.04 -14.05
N ARG A 62 -2.69 6.15 -13.10
CA ARG A 62 -1.33 5.58 -12.95
C ARG A 62 -0.97 4.65 -14.11
N PHE A 63 -1.97 4.05 -14.75
CA PHE A 63 -1.79 3.04 -15.79
C PHE A 63 -2.25 3.46 -17.19
N TYR A 64 -2.73 4.69 -17.37
CA TYR A 64 -3.23 5.15 -18.68
C TYR A 64 -2.17 5.06 -19.78
N ASP A 65 -0.99 5.62 -19.53
CA ASP A 65 0.12 5.58 -20.49
C ASP A 65 0.59 4.13 -20.70
N GLN A 66 0.64 3.30 -19.65
CA GLN A 66 0.97 1.87 -19.78
C GLN A 66 -0.02 1.12 -20.68
N ALA A 67 -1.33 1.34 -20.49
CA ALA A 67 -2.36 0.72 -21.30
C ALA A 67 -2.21 1.12 -22.78
N ASP A 68 -1.91 2.38 -23.07
CA ASP A 68 -1.70 2.87 -24.45
C ASP A 68 -0.52 2.15 -25.14
N TYR A 69 0.54 1.83 -24.40
CA TYR A 69 1.68 1.07 -24.92
C TYR A 69 1.41 -0.44 -25.07
N GLU A 70 0.60 -1.04 -24.20
CA GLU A 70 0.41 -2.49 -24.13
C GLU A 70 -0.74 -3.01 -25.00
N LEU A 71 -1.80 -2.21 -25.19
CA LEU A 71 -2.98 -2.61 -25.95
C LEU A 71 -2.79 -2.37 -27.46
N ASN A 72 -3.46 -3.20 -28.27
CA ASN A 72 -3.55 -2.97 -29.71
C ASN A 72 -4.73 -2.04 -30.06
N CYS A 73 -4.83 -1.64 -31.33
CA CYS A 73 -5.87 -0.72 -31.81
C CYS A 73 -7.31 -1.29 -31.76
N ASP A 74 -7.51 -2.55 -31.37
CA ASP A 74 -8.86 -3.12 -31.20
C ASP A 74 -9.52 -2.61 -29.90
N TRP A 75 -8.73 -2.07 -28.97
CA TRP A 75 -9.21 -1.58 -27.67
C TRP A 75 -9.28 -0.05 -27.62
N ARG A 76 -10.37 0.46 -27.07
CA ARG A 76 -10.49 1.86 -26.64
C ARG A 76 -10.09 1.97 -25.17
N ILE A 77 -9.29 2.98 -24.82
CA ILE A 77 -8.79 3.17 -23.45
C ILE A 77 -9.45 4.41 -22.84
N TYR A 78 -10.03 4.25 -21.66
CA TYR A 78 -10.68 5.30 -20.90
C TYR A 78 -10.07 5.40 -19.50
N ARG A 79 -10.19 6.58 -18.90
CA ARG A 79 -9.76 6.83 -17.52
C ARG A 79 -10.89 6.49 -16.55
N SER A 80 -10.60 5.66 -15.55
CA SER A 80 -11.57 5.33 -14.50
C SER A 80 -11.96 6.58 -13.72
N GLY A 81 -13.27 6.80 -13.55
CA GLY A 81 -13.82 7.99 -12.89
C GLY A 81 -14.05 9.18 -13.82
N GLU A 82 -13.69 9.08 -15.10
CA GLU A 82 -13.98 10.08 -16.13
C GLU A 82 -15.07 9.59 -17.10
N HIS A 83 -15.56 10.49 -17.96
CA HIS A 83 -16.53 10.16 -19.00
C HIS A 83 -15.85 9.71 -20.31
N PRO A 84 -16.45 8.75 -21.05
CA PRO A 84 -17.62 7.97 -20.66
C PRO A 84 -17.28 6.97 -19.55
N THR A 85 -18.19 6.86 -18.59
CA THR A 85 -18.18 5.77 -17.61
C THR A 85 -18.48 4.42 -18.30
N ILE A 86 -18.20 3.31 -17.62
CA ILE A 86 -18.47 1.96 -18.14
C ILE A 86 -19.93 1.82 -18.59
N SER A 87 -20.88 2.27 -17.77
CA SER A 87 -22.31 2.19 -18.07
C SER A 87 -22.70 3.09 -19.24
N GLU A 88 -22.22 4.34 -19.29
CA GLU A 88 -22.48 5.25 -20.42
C GLU A 88 -21.95 4.69 -21.75
N TRP A 89 -20.75 4.11 -21.74
CA TRP A 89 -20.18 3.50 -22.93
C TRP A 89 -21.01 2.29 -23.39
N ILE A 90 -21.40 1.41 -22.45
CA ILE A 90 -22.28 0.28 -22.75
C ILE A 90 -23.59 0.77 -23.37
N SER A 91 -24.24 1.77 -22.78
CA SER A 91 -25.49 2.32 -23.28
C SER A 91 -25.35 3.03 -24.63
N SER A 92 -24.15 3.51 -24.97
CA SER A 92 -23.86 4.07 -26.30
C SER A 92 -23.60 3.00 -27.37
N GLU A 93 -23.13 1.81 -26.98
CA GLU A 93 -22.75 0.73 -27.90
C GLU A 93 -23.87 -0.32 -28.09
N LEU A 94 -24.79 -0.45 -27.13
CA LEU A 94 -25.83 -1.48 -27.10
C LEU A 94 -27.25 -0.90 -27.21
N ALA A 95 -28.16 -1.69 -27.77
CA ALA A 95 -29.57 -1.34 -27.83
C ALA A 95 -30.28 -1.62 -26.49
N PRO A 96 -31.43 -0.97 -26.20
CA PRO A 96 -32.31 -1.36 -25.10
C PRO A 96 -32.64 -2.87 -25.14
N GLU A 97 -32.87 -3.49 -23.97
CA GLU A 97 -33.07 -4.93 -23.76
C GLU A 97 -31.84 -5.84 -23.99
N SER A 98 -30.69 -5.26 -24.34
CA SER A 98 -29.43 -6.02 -24.45
C SER A 98 -29.02 -6.66 -23.11
N ARG A 99 -28.23 -7.72 -23.21
CA ARG A 99 -27.78 -8.53 -22.07
C ARG A 99 -26.26 -8.49 -21.97
N ILE A 100 -25.76 -7.94 -20.86
CA ILE A 100 -24.33 -7.98 -20.53
C ILE A 100 -24.08 -9.06 -19.48
N GLY A 101 -23.14 -9.96 -19.76
CA GLY A 101 -22.73 -11.01 -18.82
C GLY A 101 -21.54 -10.58 -17.97
N ALA A 102 -21.48 -11.05 -16.73
CA ALA A 102 -20.32 -10.92 -15.87
C ALA A 102 -20.22 -12.10 -14.90
N ASP A 103 -19.00 -12.49 -14.53
CA ASP A 103 -18.77 -13.53 -13.51
C ASP A 103 -18.98 -12.93 -12.11
N PRO A 104 -20.03 -13.30 -11.36
CA PRO A 104 -20.33 -12.69 -10.07
C PRO A 104 -19.25 -12.96 -9.01
N GLN A 105 -18.37 -13.96 -9.20
CA GLN A 105 -17.27 -14.19 -8.26
C GLN A 105 -16.18 -13.13 -8.40
N LEU A 106 -16.01 -12.54 -9.58
CA LEU A 106 -14.89 -11.65 -9.89
C LEU A 106 -15.28 -10.17 -9.90
N VAL A 107 -16.55 -9.85 -9.61
CA VAL A 107 -17.03 -8.46 -9.56
C VAL A 107 -17.32 -8.07 -8.11
N PRO A 108 -16.72 -6.98 -7.60
CA PRO A 108 -17.09 -6.42 -6.29
C PRO A 108 -18.58 -6.11 -6.23
N HIS A 109 -19.26 -6.43 -5.12
CA HIS A 109 -20.70 -6.20 -4.99
C HIS A 109 -21.09 -4.72 -5.22
N ALA A 110 -20.29 -3.79 -4.70
CA ALA A 110 -20.54 -2.36 -4.88
C ALA A 110 -20.52 -1.93 -6.36
N LEU A 111 -19.58 -2.48 -7.15
CA LEU A 111 -19.51 -2.24 -8.59
C LEU A 111 -20.71 -2.85 -9.31
N TRP A 112 -21.07 -4.10 -8.95
CA TRP A 112 -22.24 -4.79 -9.52
C TRP A 112 -23.52 -3.97 -9.34
N VAL A 113 -23.83 -3.56 -8.11
CA VAL A 113 -25.04 -2.80 -7.79
C VAL A 113 -25.06 -1.44 -8.50
N SER A 114 -23.90 -0.78 -8.61
CA SER A 114 -23.80 0.49 -9.33
C SER A 114 -24.11 0.32 -10.82
N LEU A 115 -23.48 -0.66 -11.47
CA LEU A 115 -23.69 -0.96 -12.89
C LEU A 115 -25.11 -1.43 -13.16
N GLU A 116 -25.65 -2.35 -12.35
CA GLU A 116 -27.02 -2.85 -12.49
C GLU A 116 -28.03 -1.71 -12.45
N ARG A 117 -27.89 -0.78 -11.49
CA ARG A 117 -28.78 0.39 -11.40
C ARG A 117 -28.67 1.30 -12.62
N GLN A 118 -27.45 1.60 -13.08
CA GLN A 118 -27.20 2.51 -14.21
C GLN A 118 -27.62 1.90 -15.55
N LEU A 119 -27.39 0.60 -15.76
CA LEU A 119 -27.78 -0.08 -17.00
C LEU A 119 -29.29 -0.30 -17.08
N ASN A 120 -29.95 -0.52 -15.94
CA ASN A 120 -31.39 -0.71 -15.90
C ASN A 120 -32.18 0.57 -16.27
N SER A 121 -31.62 1.77 -16.09
CA SER A 121 -32.26 3.00 -16.61
C SER A 121 -32.31 3.05 -18.14
N ASP A 122 -31.42 2.32 -18.81
CA ASP A 122 -31.36 2.20 -20.27
C ASP A 122 -31.95 0.85 -20.77
N PHE A 123 -32.69 0.15 -19.90
CA PHE A 123 -33.28 -1.17 -20.17
C PHE A 123 -32.27 -2.27 -20.52
N ILE A 124 -31.00 -2.12 -20.15
CA ILE A 124 -29.95 -3.12 -20.35
C ILE A 124 -29.83 -3.99 -19.10
N LYS A 125 -29.74 -5.31 -19.27
CA LYS A 125 -29.75 -6.30 -18.18
C LYS A 125 -28.34 -6.84 -17.90
N LEU A 126 -27.88 -6.71 -16.66
CA LEU A 126 -26.65 -7.35 -16.17
C LEU A 126 -26.97 -8.76 -15.68
N ILE A 127 -26.30 -9.76 -16.28
CA ILE A 127 -26.59 -11.19 -16.11
C ILE A 127 -25.40 -11.89 -15.44
N LYS A 128 -25.69 -12.69 -14.41
CA LYS A 128 -24.71 -13.52 -13.69
C LYS A 128 -24.32 -14.73 -14.53
N ILE A 129 -23.04 -14.83 -14.87
CA ILE A 129 -22.46 -15.93 -15.65
C ILE A 129 -21.49 -16.71 -14.76
N HIS A 130 -21.96 -17.81 -14.17
CA HIS A 130 -21.17 -18.60 -13.21
C HIS A 130 -20.00 -19.37 -13.82
N ARG A 131 -20.00 -19.58 -15.14
CA ARG A 131 -18.88 -20.20 -15.87
C ARG A 131 -18.16 -19.12 -16.65
N ASN A 132 -17.01 -18.69 -16.14
CA ASN A 132 -16.25 -17.58 -16.72
C ASN A 132 -15.94 -17.82 -18.22
N LEU A 133 -16.35 -16.88 -19.07
CA LEU A 133 -16.17 -17.02 -20.53
C LEU A 133 -14.71 -16.88 -20.96
N VAL A 134 -13.88 -16.14 -20.22
CA VAL A 134 -12.45 -16.02 -20.49
C VAL A 134 -11.76 -17.36 -20.26
N ASP A 135 -12.13 -18.09 -19.20
CA ASP A 135 -11.57 -19.41 -18.90
C ASP A 135 -11.83 -20.42 -20.03
N LEU A 136 -13.00 -20.33 -20.69
CA LEU A 136 -13.33 -21.17 -21.84
C LEU A 136 -12.42 -20.93 -23.04
N VAL A 137 -12.08 -19.66 -23.29
CA VAL A 137 -11.20 -19.25 -24.40
C VAL A 137 -9.73 -19.53 -24.08
N TRP A 138 -9.34 -19.32 -22.83
CA TRP A 138 -8.01 -19.62 -22.33
C TRP A 138 -7.73 -21.12 -22.42
N GLY A 139 -8.75 -21.94 -22.09
CA GLY A 139 -8.75 -23.38 -22.26
C GLY A 139 -7.56 -24.02 -21.56
N ALA A 140 -6.94 -25.02 -22.20
CA ALA A 140 -5.79 -25.75 -21.64
C ALA A 140 -4.52 -24.90 -21.45
N ARG A 141 -4.46 -23.66 -22.01
CA ARG A 141 -3.33 -22.75 -21.82
C ARG A 141 -3.40 -21.97 -20.50
N ARG A 142 -4.53 -22.03 -19.78
CA ARG A 142 -4.67 -21.39 -18.48
C ARG A 142 -3.73 -22.07 -17.48
N PRO A 143 -2.83 -21.32 -16.81
CA PRO A 143 -1.97 -21.88 -15.78
C PRO A 143 -2.80 -22.53 -14.68
N ALA A 144 -2.31 -23.65 -14.14
CA ALA A 144 -2.92 -24.23 -12.95
C ALA A 144 -2.70 -23.30 -11.74
N PRO A 145 -3.68 -23.17 -10.83
CA PRO A 145 -3.49 -22.38 -9.61
C PRO A 145 -2.37 -23.00 -8.77
N LYS A 146 -1.43 -22.17 -8.32
CA LYS A 146 -0.32 -22.61 -7.46
C LYS A 146 -0.83 -22.75 -6.04
N LEU A 147 -0.92 -23.99 -5.55
CA LEU A 147 -1.41 -24.26 -4.21
C LEU A 147 -0.26 -24.39 -3.20
N ASN A 148 0.20 -23.27 -2.64
CA ASN A 148 1.33 -23.27 -1.72
C ASN A 148 0.93 -23.70 -0.29
N SER A 149 1.94 -24.07 0.52
CA SER A 149 1.75 -24.50 1.90
C SER A 149 1.32 -23.35 2.81
N ILE A 150 0.40 -23.61 3.73
CA ILE A 150 0.01 -22.67 4.79
C ILE A 150 0.99 -22.82 5.96
N LYS A 151 1.56 -21.70 6.40
CA LYS A 151 2.47 -21.61 7.55
C LYS A 151 1.77 -20.91 8.71
N VAL A 152 2.06 -21.37 9.94
CA VAL A 152 1.64 -20.67 11.16
C VAL A 152 2.59 -19.49 11.39
N GLN A 153 2.03 -18.32 11.66
CA GLN A 153 2.78 -17.14 12.07
C GLN A 153 3.07 -17.22 13.59
N PRO A 154 4.34 -17.41 14.00
CA PRO A 154 4.67 -17.55 15.41
C PRO A 154 4.32 -16.31 16.25
N LEU A 155 4.00 -16.51 17.53
CA LEU A 155 3.65 -15.42 18.46
C LEU A 155 4.77 -14.39 18.65
N ARG A 156 6.03 -14.78 18.51
CA ARG A 156 7.18 -13.85 18.53
C ARG A 156 7.11 -12.77 17.44
N PHE A 157 6.27 -12.96 16.42
CA PHE A 157 6.01 -11.99 15.36
C PHE A 157 4.56 -11.48 15.41
N ALA A 158 3.58 -12.34 15.72
CA ALA A 158 2.17 -11.95 15.77
C ALA A 158 1.75 -11.18 17.04
N GLY A 159 2.47 -11.36 18.14
CA GLY A 159 2.22 -10.73 19.45
C GLY A 159 0.98 -11.20 20.21
N GLU A 160 -0.01 -11.77 19.52
CA GLU A 160 -1.29 -12.15 20.10
C GLU A 160 -1.80 -13.47 19.49
N HIS A 161 -2.40 -14.32 20.32
CA HIS A 161 -3.04 -15.56 19.90
C HIS A 161 -4.27 -15.32 19.02
N TRP A 162 -4.53 -16.22 18.07
CA TRP A 162 -5.65 -16.08 17.14
C TRP A 162 -7.00 -16.12 17.88
N GLU A 163 -7.10 -16.86 18.98
CA GLU A 163 -8.30 -16.94 19.81
C GLU A 163 -8.69 -15.57 20.40
N VAL A 164 -7.68 -14.77 20.78
CA VAL A 164 -7.90 -13.42 21.32
C VAL A 164 -8.41 -12.49 20.21
N LYS A 165 -7.83 -12.59 19.00
CA LYS A 165 -8.28 -11.85 17.82
C LYS A 165 -9.72 -12.20 17.44
N VAL A 166 -10.08 -13.49 17.44
CA VAL A 166 -11.45 -13.96 17.22
C VAL A 166 -12.41 -13.44 18.29
N ASN A 167 -11.99 -13.36 19.55
CA ASN A 167 -12.82 -12.78 20.60
C ASN A 167 -13.06 -11.28 20.44
N LYS A 168 -12.06 -10.52 19.97
CA LYS A 168 -12.25 -9.12 19.57
C LYS A 168 -13.25 -9.00 18.42
N LEU A 169 -13.16 -9.89 17.42
CA LEU A 169 -14.13 -9.96 16.33
C LEU A 169 -15.55 -10.27 16.83
N ARG A 170 -15.73 -11.31 17.66
CA ARG A 170 -17.05 -11.67 18.25
C ARG A 170 -17.66 -10.54 19.06
N SER A 171 -16.85 -9.81 19.82
CA SER A 171 -17.30 -8.61 20.55
C SER A 171 -17.82 -7.52 19.59
N ASN A 172 -17.12 -7.29 18.48
CA ASN A 172 -17.58 -6.37 17.42
C ASN A 172 -18.88 -6.84 16.76
N LEU A 173 -19.00 -8.13 16.43
CA LEU A 173 -20.24 -8.69 15.87
C LEU A 173 -21.42 -8.53 16.82
N THR A 174 -21.20 -8.78 18.12
CA THR A 174 -22.22 -8.59 19.17
C THR A 174 -22.66 -7.12 19.25
N ALA A 175 -21.72 -6.17 19.23
CA ALA A 175 -22.04 -4.74 19.23
C ALA A 175 -22.83 -4.31 17.98
N MET A 176 -22.58 -4.93 16.83
CA MET A 176 -23.30 -4.71 15.57
C MET A 176 -24.60 -5.53 15.46
N ARG A 177 -24.91 -6.36 16.47
CA ARG A 177 -26.05 -7.31 16.48
C ARG A 177 -26.02 -8.28 15.29
N CYS A 178 -24.83 -8.75 14.92
CA CYS A 178 -24.61 -9.77 13.89
C CYS A 178 -24.36 -11.13 14.54
N ASP A 179 -24.94 -12.18 13.98
CA ASP A 179 -24.78 -13.55 14.46
C ASP A 179 -23.51 -14.21 13.90
N ALA A 180 -23.10 -13.77 12.71
CA ALA A 180 -21.93 -14.25 12.00
C ALA A 180 -21.32 -13.19 11.07
N MET A 181 -20.12 -13.49 10.58
CA MET A 181 -19.44 -12.76 9.52
C MET A 181 -18.80 -13.75 8.55
N ILE A 182 -18.90 -13.46 7.25
CA ILE A 182 -18.04 -14.05 6.22
C ILE A 182 -16.83 -13.12 6.02
N VAL A 183 -15.63 -13.69 6.05
CA VAL A 183 -14.37 -13.00 5.77
C VAL A 183 -13.91 -13.46 4.39
N THR A 184 -13.78 -12.49 3.48
CA THR A 184 -13.42 -12.73 2.07
C THR A 184 -12.01 -12.26 1.73
N SER A 185 -11.51 -11.21 2.38
CA SER A 185 -10.15 -10.71 2.16
C SER A 185 -9.11 -11.70 2.70
N LEU A 186 -8.16 -12.08 1.85
CA LEU A 186 -7.13 -13.06 2.22
C LEU A 186 -6.19 -12.56 3.32
N THR A 187 -5.94 -11.25 3.35
CA THR A 187 -5.14 -10.60 4.40
C THR A 187 -5.83 -10.68 5.76
N GLU A 188 -7.16 -10.52 5.80
CA GLU A 188 -7.93 -10.66 7.03
C GLU A 188 -7.95 -12.10 7.55
N VAL A 189 -8.13 -13.09 6.67
CA VAL A 189 -8.06 -14.51 7.04
C VAL A 189 -6.67 -14.86 7.61
N ALA A 190 -5.61 -14.41 6.94
CA ALA A 190 -4.22 -14.60 7.38
C ALA A 190 -3.96 -13.94 8.75
N TYR A 191 -4.41 -12.71 8.96
CA TYR A 191 -4.24 -11.98 10.21
C TYR A 191 -5.00 -12.61 11.37
N ILE A 192 -6.30 -12.88 11.21
CA ILE A 192 -7.17 -13.29 12.31
C ILE A 192 -6.80 -14.68 12.84
N LEU A 193 -6.30 -15.56 11.97
CA LEU A 193 -5.87 -16.92 12.33
C LEU A 193 -4.37 -17.07 12.59
N ASN A 194 -3.57 -16.00 12.51
CA ASN A 194 -2.10 -16.07 12.54
C ASN A 194 -1.55 -17.11 11.55
N LEU A 195 -2.02 -17.05 10.30
CA LEU A 195 -1.57 -17.91 9.22
C LEU A 195 -0.96 -17.06 8.11
N ARG A 196 -0.06 -17.64 7.33
CA ARG A 196 0.56 -17.02 6.16
C ARG A 196 0.67 -18.04 5.03
N GLY A 197 0.74 -17.53 3.81
CA GLY A 197 0.90 -18.33 2.60
C GLY A 197 1.75 -17.60 1.58
N SER A 198 1.75 -18.10 0.35
CA SER A 198 2.46 -17.48 -0.76
C SER A 198 1.72 -17.71 -2.07
N ASP A 199 0.39 -17.82 -2.02
CA ASP A 199 -0.43 -18.05 -3.22
C ASP A 199 -0.42 -16.81 -4.11
N ILE A 200 -0.61 -15.64 -3.50
CA ILE A 200 -0.61 -14.36 -4.20
C ILE A 200 0.83 -13.83 -4.25
N PRO A 201 1.35 -13.42 -5.42
CA PRO A 201 2.64 -12.77 -5.50
C PRO A 201 2.72 -11.56 -4.57
N TYR A 202 3.87 -11.37 -3.94
CA TYR A 202 4.20 -10.21 -3.10
C TYR A 202 3.42 -10.06 -1.78
N THR A 203 2.27 -10.72 -1.63
CA THR A 203 1.43 -10.66 -0.43
C THR A 203 1.38 -12.05 0.23
N PRO A 204 1.80 -12.20 1.51
CA PRO A 204 2.01 -13.49 2.15
C PRO A 204 0.71 -14.17 2.63
N VAL A 205 -0.20 -14.42 1.70
CA VAL A 205 -1.55 -14.93 1.94
C VAL A 205 -1.82 -16.23 1.17
N PHE A 206 -2.94 -16.88 1.46
CA PHE A 206 -3.39 -18.11 0.83
C PHE A 206 -4.88 -18.04 0.55
N LYS A 207 -5.34 -18.62 -0.57
CA LYS A 207 -6.76 -18.66 -0.94
C LYS A 207 -7.57 -19.39 0.12
N ALA A 208 -8.49 -18.63 0.73
CA ALA A 208 -9.39 -19.12 1.76
C ALA A 208 -10.55 -18.16 2.01
N TYR A 209 -11.67 -18.71 2.47
CA TYR A 209 -12.72 -17.96 3.15
C TYR A 209 -12.79 -18.37 4.61
N LEU A 210 -13.28 -17.48 5.47
CA LEU A 210 -13.51 -17.80 6.88
C LEU A 210 -14.92 -17.36 7.27
N VAL A 211 -15.69 -18.26 7.88
CA VAL A 211 -16.93 -17.90 8.57
C VAL A 211 -16.66 -17.90 10.06
N VAL A 212 -17.00 -16.79 10.73
CA VAL A 212 -16.91 -16.67 12.20
C VAL A 212 -18.29 -16.36 12.74
N SER A 213 -18.76 -17.18 13.67
CA SER A 213 -19.94 -16.90 14.50
C SER A 213 -19.58 -16.99 15.99
N ASN A 214 -20.58 -16.77 16.84
CA ASN A 214 -20.43 -16.98 18.28
C ASN A 214 -20.26 -18.47 18.66
N ARG A 215 -20.58 -19.42 17.78
CA ARG A 215 -20.56 -20.86 18.07
C ARG A 215 -19.47 -21.62 17.35
N GLU A 216 -19.15 -21.21 16.12
CA GLU A 216 -18.25 -21.96 15.26
C GLU A 216 -17.37 -21.05 14.41
N ILE A 217 -16.26 -21.63 13.96
CA ILE A 217 -15.29 -21.01 13.07
C ILE A 217 -15.02 -22.03 11.96
N ILE A 218 -15.23 -21.63 10.70
CA ILE A 218 -15.08 -22.52 9.54
C ILE A 218 -14.13 -21.87 8.54
N LEU A 219 -12.97 -22.49 8.35
CA LEU A 219 -11.99 -22.13 7.33
C LEU A 219 -12.25 -22.98 6.08
N TYR A 220 -12.53 -22.32 4.96
CA TYR A 220 -12.66 -22.95 3.65
C TYR A 220 -11.34 -22.78 2.89
N THR A 221 -10.62 -23.86 2.66
CA THR A 221 -9.38 -23.87 1.86
C THR A 221 -9.20 -25.24 1.20
N ASN A 222 -8.21 -25.39 0.33
CA ASN A 222 -7.97 -26.68 -0.31
C ASN A 222 -7.51 -27.71 0.73
N ASN A 223 -8.23 -28.84 0.85
CA ASN A 223 -7.92 -29.84 1.90
C ASN A 223 -6.53 -30.47 1.77
N THR A 224 -5.93 -30.46 0.58
CA THR A 224 -4.55 -30.96 0.37
C THR A 224 -3.50 -30.16 1.15
N ARG A 225 -3.85 -28.96 1.64
CA ARG A 225 -2.97 -28.10 2.45
C ARG A 225 -2.95 -28.46 3.93
N LYS A 226 -3.83 -29.36 4.37
CA LYS A 226 -3.89 -29.81 5.77
C LYS A 226 -2.57 -30.48 6.14
N ASN A 227 -1.96 -30.00 7.22
CA ASN A 227 -0.79 -30.62 7.83
C ASN A 227 -0.93 -30.59 9.36
N MET A 228 -0.16 -31.42 10.06
CA MET A 228 -0.25 -31.55 11.52
C MET A 228 -0.01 -30.22 12.26
N GLY A 229 0.91 -29.39 11.77
CA GLY A 229 1.17 -28.07 12.37
C GLY A 229 -0.05 -27.15 12.29
N LEU A 230 -0.70 -27.09 11.13
CA LEU A 230 -1.93 -26.33 10.92
C LEU A 230 -3.08 -26.86 11.78
N LEU A 231 -3.29 -28.18 11.77
CA LEU A 231 -4.37 -28.82 12.52
C LEU A 231 -4.20 -28.64 14.04
N ASN A 232 -2.96 -28.66 14.54
CA ASN A 232 -2.66 -28.40 15.95
C ASN A 232 -2.89 -26.92 16.31
N HIS A 233 -2.38 -25.99 15.50
CA HIS A 233 -2.55 -24.54 15.71
C HIS A 233 -4.03 -24.13 15.78
N LEU A 234 -4.84 -24.69 14.87
CA LEU A 234 -6.26 -24.40 14.75
C LEU A 234 -7.18 -25.32 15.59
N LYS A 235 -6.61 -26.27 16.34
CA LYS A 235 -7.32 -27.27 17.15
C LYS A 235 -8.38 -28.04 16.34
N SER A 236 -8.06 -28.39 15.10
CA SER A 236 -9.02 -28.94 14.13
C SER A 236 -9.24 -30.45 14.22
N HIS A 237 -8.44 -31.20 14.99
CA HIS A 237 -8.55 -32.66 15.10
C HIS A 237 -9.87 -33.14 15.75
N SER A 238 -10.44 -32.35 16.65
CA SER A 238 -11.68 -32.68 17.38
C SER A 238 -12.41 -31.39 17.74
N CYS A 239 -13.07 -30.80 16.75
CA CYS A 239 -13.66 -29.49 16.90
C CYS A 239 -15.05 -29.58 17.57
N HIS A 240 -15.09 -29.33 18.88
CA HIS A 240 -16.30 -29.47 19.71
C HIS A 240 -16.65 -28.24 20.54
N ASN A 241 -15.94 -27.12 20.39
CA ASN A 241 -16.19 -25.88 21.12
C ASN A 241 -16.01 -24.64 20.23
N GLU A 242 -16.30 -23.46 20.75
CA GLU A 242 -16.20 -22.21 20.01
C GLU A 242 -14.75 -21.72 19.73
N TYR A 243 -13.73 -22.47 20.19
CA TYR A 243 -12.29 -22.15 20.04
C TYR A 243 -11.53 -23.23 19.25
N CYS A 244 -12.21 -23.90 18.33
CA CYS A 244 -11.61 -24.75 17.31
C CYS A 244 -12.07 -24.30 15.93
N VAL A 245 -11.27 -24.59 14.91
CA VAL A 245 -11.60 -24.24 13.51
C VAL A 245 -11.90 -25.51 12.73
N GLN A 246 -13.11 -25.58 12.16
CA GLN A 246 -13.48 -26.59 11.18
C GLN A 246 -12.81 -26.24 9.84
N ILE A 247 -12.19 -27.21 9.17
CA ILE A 247 -11.57 -27.00 7.85
C ILE A 247 -12.34 -27.75 6.78
N LYS A 248 -12.96 -27.01 5.87
CA LYS A 248 -13.78 -27.51 4.75
C LYS A 248 -13.15 -27.17 3.40
N GLU A 249 -13.62 -27.82 2.35
CA GLU A 249 -13.16 -27.55 0.98
C GLU A 249 -13.50 -26.13 0.54
N TYR A 250 -12.59 -25.52 -0.22
CA TYR A 250 -12.70 -24.14 -0.68
C TYR A 250 -14.02 -23.86 -1.42
N GLN A 251 -14.41 -24.74 -2.36
CA GLN A 251 -15.61 -24.60 -3.19
C GLN A 251 -16.94 -24.72 -2.44
N ASP A 252 -16.93 -25.25 -1.21
CA ASP A 252 -18.16 -25.48 -0.44
C ASP A 252 -18.73 -24.19 0.17
N VAL A 253 -17.95 -23.10 0.22
CA VAL A 253 -18.32 -21.84 0.90
C VAL A 253 -19.68 -21.30 0.48
N LEU A 254 -19.98 -21.22 -0.83
CA LEU A 254 -21.23 -20.63 -1.33
C LEU A 254 -22.44 -21.51 -0.98
N ARG A 255 -22.27 -22.83 -1.02
CA ARG A 255 -23.33 -23.79 -0.63
C ARG A 255 -23.57 -23.71 0.87
N ASP A 256 -22.51 -23.75 1.67
CA ASP A 256 -22.60 -23.76 3.11
C ASP A 256 -23.13 -22.42 3.64
N LEU A 257 -22.79 -21.29 3.03
CA LEU A 257 -23.37 -19.98 3.39
C LEU A 257 -24.90 -19.96 3.27
N ARG A 258 -25.49 -20.55 2.22
CA ARG A 258 -26.96 -20.66 2.06
C ARG A 258 -27.61 -21.49 3.16
N THR A 259 -26.92 -22.53 3.63
CA THR A 259 -27.42 -23.41 4.69
C THR A 259 -27.28 -22.73 6.04
N LEU A 260 -26.09 -22.22 6.35
CA LEU A 260 -25.78 -21.58 7.63
C LEU A 260 -26.60 -20.31 7.85
N SER A 261 -26.89 -19.52 6.80
CA SER A 261 -27.69 -18.30 6.90
C SER A 261 -29.11 -18.54 7.41
N GLN A 262 -29.65 -19.76 7.30
CA GLN A 262 -30.97 -20.12 7.83
C GLN A 262 -31.02 -20.08 9.36
N HIS A 263 -29.87 -20.11 10.03
CA HIS A 263 -29.76 -20.05 11.49
C HIS A 263 -29.44 -18.63 12.01
N TRP A 264 -29.21 -17.67 11.12
CA TRP A 264 -28.82 -16.31 11.48
C TRP A 264 -29.95 -15.33 11.20
N LYS A 265 -30.08 -14.30 12.04
CA LYS A 265 -30.94 -13.15 11.83
C LYS A 265 -30.20 -12.01 11.13
N ARG A 266 -28.87 -11.97 11.28
CA ARG A 266 -28.02 -10.99 10.62
C ARG A 266 -26.61 -11.52 10.41
N ILE A 267 -26.07 -11.31 9.22
CA ILE A 267 -24.68 -11.59 8.86
C ILE A 267 -23.98 -10.31 8.42
N LEU A 268 -22.77 -10.10 8.93
CA LEU A 268 -21.88 -9.07 8.42
C LEU A 268 -21.20 -9.57 7.14
N VAL A 269 -21.36 -8.82 6.05
CA VAL A 269 -20.64 -9.04 4.79
C VAL A 269 -19.73 -7.82 4.55
N PRO A 270 -18.43 -8.01 4.28
CA PRO A 270 -17.49 -6.91 4.11
C PRO A 270 -17.87 -5.99 2.95
N SER A 271 -18.05 -4.70 3.24
CA SER A 271 -18.19 -3.63 2.24
C SER A 271 -16.84 -3.04 1.83
N ALA A 272 -16.81 -2.33 0.71
CA ALA A 272 -15.61 -1.63 0.25
C ALA A 272 -15.12 -0.54 1.24
N VAL A 273 -13.80 -0.46 1.44
CA VAL A 273 -13.07 0.59 2.16
C VAL A 273 -11.69 0.76 1.56
N VAL A 274 -11.40 1.97 1.04
CA VAL A 274 -10.08 2.37 0.53
C VAL A 274 -9.50 1.36 -0.48
N PHE A 275 -8.69 0.40 -0.03
CA PHE A 275 -8.07 -0.64 -0.87
C PHE A 275 -8.80 -1.99 -0.83
N ASP A 276 -9.60 -2.26 0.21
CA ASP A 276 -10.42 -3.47 0.25
C ASP A 276 -11.74 -3.21 -0.51
N MET A 277 -11.99 -3.94 -1.59
CA MET A 277 -13.21 -3.75 -2.42
C MET A 277 -14.46 -4.47 -1.87
N GLY A 278 -14.34 -5.11 -0.71
CA GLY A 278 -15.42 -5.86 -0.07
C GLY A 278 -15.63 -7.25 -0.67
N ALA A 279 -16.81 -7.83 -0.44
CA ALA A 279 -17.16 -9.14 -0.95
C ALA A 279 -17.58 -9.11 -2.43
N SER A 280 -17.42 -10.25 -3.11
CA SER A 280 -17.92 -10.45 -4.46
C SER A 280 -19.45 -10.49 -4.52
N GLU A 281 -20.00 -10.18 -5.70
CA GLU A 281 -21.43 -10.33 -5.96
C GLU A 281 -21.91 -11.76 -5.69
N ALA A 282 -21.06 -12.77 -5.89
CA ALA A 282 -21.42 -14.17 -5.62
C ALA A 282 -21.73 -14.42 -4.13
N ILE A 283 -20.99 -13.80 -3.22
CA ILE A 283 -21.24 -13.92 -1.76
C ILE A 283 -22.58 -13.26 -1.41
N HIS A 284 -22.86 -12.07 -1.93
CA HIS A 284 -24.15 -11.41 -1.72
C HIS A 284 -25.32 -12.18 -2.34
N SER A 285 -25.13 -12.74 -3.54
CA SER A 285 -26.16 -13.47 -4.29
C SER A 285 -26.68 -14.71 -3.59
N VAL A 286 -25.89 -15.32 -2.70
CA VAL A 286 -26.30 -16.54 -1.98
C VAL A 286 -26.96 -16.25 -0.64
N LEU A 287 -26.98 -14.99 -0.20
CA LEU A 287 -27.56 -14.58 1.07
C LEU A 287 -28.87 -13.82 0.84
N PRO A 288 -29.92 -14.05 1.66
CA PRO A 288 -31.10 -13.20 1.66
C PRO A 288 -30.73 -11.74 2.00
N ARG A 289 -31.19 -10.78 1.20
CA ARG A 289 -30.79 -9.37 1.30
C ARG A 289 -31.11 -8.76 2.67
N GLU A 290 -32.21 -9.17 3.28
CA GLU A 290 -32.68 -8.74 4.59
C GLU A 290 -31.78 -9.18 5.75
N LEU A 291 -30.98 -10.24 5.57
CA LEU A 291 -30.03 -10.72 6.56
C LEU A 291 -28.69 -9.99 6.51
N VAL A 292 -28.35 -9.38 5.37
CA VAL A 292 -27.02 -8.81 5.12
C VAL A 292 -26.89 -7.43 5.77
N LEU A 293 -25.92 -7.29 6.67
CA LEU A 293 -25.35 -6.01 7.05
C LEU A 293 -24.10 -5.78 6.19
N ASP A 294 -24.24 -4.93 5.17
CA ASP A 294 -23.13 -4.52 4.30
C ASP A 294 -22.35 -3.38 4.96
N ARG A 295 -21.21 -3.72 5.58
CA ARG A 295 -20.35 -2.76 6.30
C ARG A 295 -18.88 -3.19 6.26
N PRO A 296 -17.96 -2.24 6.51
CA PRO A 296 -16.54 -2.55 6.57
C PRO A 296 -16.22 -3.59 7.63
N SER A 297 -15.29 -4.49 7.31
CA SER A 297 -14.84 -5.50 8.25
C SER A 297 -14.19 -4.87 9.49
N PRO A 298 -14.56 -5.28 10.71
CA PRO A 298 -13.86 -4.85 11.92
C PRO A 298 -12.40 -5.36 11.95
N ILE A 299 -12.08 -6.42 11.22
CA ILE A 299 -10.72 -6.99 11.17
C ILE A 299 -9.74 -6.00 10.54
N ILE A 300 -10.18 -5.19 9.57
CA ILE A 300 -9.40 -4.08 8.99
C ILE A 300 -8.82 -3.18 10.09
N PHE A 301 -9.66 -2.76 11.04
CA PHE A 301 -9.22 -1.87 12.13
C PHE A 301 -8.37 -2.57 13.17
N LEU A 302 -8.61 -3.87 13.41
CA LEU A 302 -7.79 -4.68 14.32
C LEU A 302 -6.37 -4.87 13.78
N ARG A 303 -6.20 -5.17 12.49
CA ARG A 303 -4.88 -5.36 11.86
C ARG A 303 -4.15 -4.04 11.59
N ALA A 304 -4.89 -2.96 11.32
CA ALA A 304 -4.29 -1.65 11.13
C ALA A 304 -3.59 -1.17 12.42
N GLN A 305 -4.14 -1.51 13.61
CA GLN A 305 -3.56 -1.17 14.90
C GLN A 305 -2.55 -2.23 15.36
N LYS A 306 -1.28 -2.06 15.00
CA LYS A 306 -0.24 -3.05 15.30
C LYS A 306 -0.02 -3.10 16.81
N ASN A 307 0.04 -4.31 17.38
CA ASN A 307 0.43 -4.49 18.77
C ASN A 307 1.95 -4.29 18.94
N GLU A 308 2.43 -4.13 20.17
CA GLU A 308 3.84 -3.81 20.44
C GLU A 308 4.84 -4.77 19.75
N VAL A 309 4.55 -6.07 19.68
CA VAL A 309 5.42 -7.04 18.99
C VAL A 309 5.46 -6.78 17.48
N GLU A 310 4.30 -6.53 16.87
CA GLU A 310 4.20 -6.18 15.45
C GLU A 310 4.90 -4.84 15.17
N GLN A 311 4.74 -3.84 16.03
CA GLN A 311 5.42 -2.53 15.89
C GLN A 311 6.95 -2.69 15.93
N GLN A 312 7.47 -3.44 16.90
CA GLN A 312 8.91 -3.70 17.00
C GLN A 312 9.43 -4.55 15.84
N GLY A 313 8.63 -5.50 15.36
CA GLY A 313 8.92 -6.27 14.15
C GLY A 313 9.06 -5.38 12.92
N MET A 314 8.09 -4.49 12.69
CA MET A 314 8.11 -3.51 11.60
C MET A 314 9.38 -2.65 11.66
N LYS A 315 9.73 -2.10 12.83
CA LYS A 315 10.97 -1.31 12.98
C LYS A 315 12.22 -2.11 12.63
N LYS A 316 12.33 -3.36 13.07
CA LYS A 316 13.48 -4.23 12.76
C LYS A 316 13.54 -4.61 11.28
N ALA A 317 12.40 -4.88 10.65
CA ALA A 317 12.32 -5.13 9.21
C ALA A 317 12.87 -3.95 8.41
N HIS A 318 12.48 -2.72 8.75
CA HIS A 318 12.97 -1.52 8.07
C HIS A 318 14.45 -1.22 8.33
N ILE A 319 15.02 -1.62 9.47
CA ILE A 319 16.47 -1.52 9.70
C ILE A 319 17.24 -2.46 8.76
N ARG A 320 16.78 -3.72 8.62
CA ARG A 320 17.39 -4.69 7.69
C ARG A 320 17.23 -4.26 6.23
N ASP A 321 16.07 -3.72 5.89
CA ASP A 321 15.78 -3.19 4.55
C ASP A 321 16.65 -1.95 4.26
N GLY A 322 16.79 -1.05 5.22
CA GLY A 322 17.68 0.11 5.11
C GLY A 322 19.13 -0.29 4.89
N ALA A 323 19.60 -1.35 5.54
CA ALA A 323 20.92 -1.93 5.29
C ALA A 323 21.03 -2.53 3.88
N ALA A 324 20.02 -3.26 3.41
CA ALA A 324 19.98 -3.81 2.05
C ALA A 324 20.01 -2.71 0.97
N MET A 325 19.28 -1.61 1.20
CA MET A 325 19.26 -0.45 0.32
C MET A 325 20.61 0.28 0.32
N CYS A 326 21.23 0.49 1.48
CA CYS A 326 22.59 1.07 1.53
C CYS A 326 23.61 0.16 0.83
N GLU A 327 23.48 -1.16 0.95
CA GLU A 327 24.36 -2.12 0.27
C GLU A 327 24.24 -2.02 -1.26
N VAL A 328 23.02 -2.04 -1.81
CA VAL A 328 22.83 -1.99 -3.27
C VAL A 328 23.16 -0.62 -3.86
N LEU A 329 22.86 0.48 -3.16
CA LEU A 329 23.19 1.83 -3.64
C LEU A 329 24.70 2.11 -3.59
N SER A 330 25.38 1.63 -2.54
CA SER A 330 26.84 1.67 -2.47
C SER A 330 27.48 0.87 -3.60
N TYR A 331 26.99 -0.35 -3.83
CA TYR A 331 27.45 -1.22 -4.92
C TYR A 331 27.23 -0.58 -6.29
N LEU A 332 26.04 0.00 -6.53
CA LEU A 332 25.72 0.68 -7.78
C LEU A 332 26.71 1.82 -8.05
N GLU A 333 26.90 2.74 -7.10
CA GLU A 333 27.79 3.89 -7.30
C GLU A 333 29.25 3.46 -7.54
N GLU A 334 29.76 2.51 -6.75
CA GLU A 334 31.13 2.02 -6.89
C GLU A 334 31.37 1.39 -8.27
N ARG A 335 30.47 0.50 -8.69
CA ARG A 335 30.61 -0.25 -9.95
C ARG A 335 30.38 0.63 -11.16
N PHE A 336 29.44 1.58 -11.08
CA PHE A 336 29.22 2.56 -12.12
C PHE A 336 30.47 3.42 -12.35
N ILE A 337 31.13 3.89 -11.28
CA ILE A 337 32.41 4.63 -11.37
C ILE A 337 33.52 3.76 -11.96
N ALA A 338 33.52 2.45 -11.70
CA ALA A 338 34.47 1.50 -12.27
C ALA A 338 34.22 1.21 -13.77
N GLY A 339 33.13 1.71 -14.36
CA GLY A 339 32.78 1.54 -15.77
C GLY A 339 31.83 0.37 -16.05
N ASP A 340 31.20 -0.22 -15.02
CA ASP A 340 30.16 -1.23 -15.24
C ASP A 340 28.86 -0.59 -15.74
N HIS A 341 28.19 -1.31 -16.64
CA HIS A 341 26.90 -0.90 -17.19
C HIS A 341 25.76 -1.52 -16.40
N PHE A 342 24.74 -0.70 -16.11
CA PHE A 342 23.50 -1.14 -15.48
C PHE A 342 22.32 -0.79 -16.36
N THR A 343 21.37 -1.70 -16.45
CA THR A 343 20.02 -1.44 -16.96
C THR A 343 19.01 -1.41 -15.81
N GLU A 344 17.84 -0.84 -16.05
CA GLU A 344 16.72 -0.82 -15.09
C GLU A 344 16.39 -2.22 -14.55
N LEU A 345 16.28 -3.23 -15.42
CA LEU A 345 16.03 -4.62 -15.03
C LEU A 345 17.19 -5.21 -14.24
N SER A 346 18.44 -4.92 -14.63
CA SER A 346 19.62 -5.44 -13.93
C SER A 346 19.68 -4.93 -12.50
N LEU A 347 19.36 -3.65 -12.29
CA LEU A 347 19.35 -3.03 -10.97
C LEU A 347 18.15 -3.50 -10.14
N ALA A 348 16.97 -3.64 -10.75
CA ALA A 348 15.81 -4.19 -10.06
C ALA A 348 16.08 -5.60 -9.51
N ARG A 349 16.75 -6.46 -10.30
CA ARG A 349 17.17 -7.80 -9.86
C ARG A 349 18.20 -7.76 -8.73
N GLU A 350 19.13 -6.82 -8.80
CA GLU A 350 20.17 -6.66 -7.77
C GLU A 350 19.58 -6.17 -6.44
N ILE A 351 18.62 -5.25 -6.49
CA ILE A 351 17.83 -4.79 -5.33
C ILE A 351 17.09 -5.98 -4.69
N ASP A 352 16.34 -6.75 -5.48
CA ASP A 352 15.62 -7.93 -4.99
C ASP A 352 16.58 -8.97 -4.39
N ARG A 353 17.75 -9.15 -5.00
CA ARG A 353 18.80 -10.06 -4.51
C ARG A 353 19.36 -9.59 -3.16
N SER A 354 19.66 -8.30 -3.02
CA SER A 354 20.17 -7.70 -1.78
C SER A 354 19.18 -7.86 -0.63
N ARG A 355 17.87 -7.70 -0.89
CA ARG A 355 16.81 -7.96 0.10
C ARG A 355 16.67 -9.43 0.45
N LYS A 356 16.69 -10.31 -0.54
CA LYS A 356 16.49 -11.75 -0.34
C LYS A 356 17.49 -12.39 0.63
N ILE A 357 18.71 -11.85 0.72
CA ILE A 357 19.76 -12.34 1.64
C ILE A 357 19.68 -11.73 3.05
N GLN A 358 18.71 -10.86 3.32
CA GLN A 358 18.47 -10.33 4.66
C GLN A 358 17.80 -11.37 5.57
N ASP A 359 18.08 -11.30 6.87
CA ASP A 359 17.46 -12.18 7.85
C ASP A 359 15.93 -11.99 7.82
N LEU A 360 15.19 -13.09 7.88
CA LEU A 360 13.71 -13.15 7.86
C LEU A 360 13.05 -12.71 6.55
N SER A 361 13.80 -12.42 5.48
CA SER A 361 13.23 -12.05 4.18
C SER A 361 12.46 -13.22 3.54
N GLU A 362 11.28 -12.92 3.02
CA GLU A 362 10.42 -13.83 2.25
C GLU A 362 10.23 -13.35 0.80
N GLY A 363 10.94 -12.29 0.39
CA GLY A 363 10.94 -11.75 -0.97
C GLY A 363 10.42 -10.31 -1.04
N PRO A 364 10.20 -9.77 -2.25
CA PRO A 364 9.71 -8.40 -2.41
C PRO A 364 8.23 -8.25 -2.02
N SER A 365 7.83 -7.06 -1.56
CA SER A 365 6.44 -6.72 -1.17
C SER A 365 5.57 -6.19 -2.32
N PHE A 366 6.19 -5.88 -3.47
CA PHE A 366 5.57 -5.61 -4.77
C PHE A 366 6.65 -5.73 -5.86
N LYS A 367 6.30 -5.54 -7.14
CA LYS A 367 7.29 -5.58 -8.21
C LYS A 367 8.17 -4.34 -8.18
N THR A 368 9.46 -4.51 -7.92
CA THR A 368 10.46 -3.43 -7.85
C THR A 368 10.43 -2.54 -9.09
N ILE A 369 10.24 -1.24 -8.87
CA ILE A 369 10.27 -0.18 -9.85
C ILE A 369 11.69 0.40 -9.87
N VAL A 370 12.32 0.33 -11.03
CA VAL A 370 13.54 1.06 -11.33
C VAL A 370 13.28 1.81 -12.62
N ALA A 371 13.27 3.13 -12.55
CA ALA A 371 12.87 4.00 -13.63
C ALA A 371 13.93 5.08 -13.87
N PHE A 372 14.55 5.07 -15.04
CA PHE A 372 15.62 5.98 -15.42
C PHE A 372 15.13 7.06 -16.39
N GLY A 373 15.56 8.31 -16.16
CA GLY A 373 15.24 9.45 -17.02
C GLY A 373 13.73 9.61 -17.22
N SER A 374 13.27 9.61 -18.47
CA SER A 374 11.85 9.81 -18.79
C SER A 374 10.92 8.72 -18.21
N HIS A 375 11.42 7.52 -17.91
CA HIS A 375 10.62 6.48 -17.29
C HIS A 375 10.23 6.84 -15.85
N SER A 376 11.06 7.61 -15.12
CA SER A 376 10.71 8.02 -13.76
C SER A 376 9.53 8.99 -13.71
N ALA A 377 9.13 9.59 -14.84
CA ALA A 377 7.93 10.39 -14.96
C ALA A 377 6.62 9.56 -15.00
N ILE A 378 6.71 8.23 -15.01
CA ILE A 378 5.56 7.32 -15.00
C ILE A 378 5.50 6.68 -13.60
N PRO A 379 4.54 7.05 -12.72
CA PRO A 379 4.56 6.70 -11.31
C PRO A 379 4.69 5.19 -11.03
N HIS A 380 3.99 4.37 -11.80
CA HIS A 380 3.94 2.91 -11.69
C HIS A 380 4.70 2.19 -12.82
N TYR A 381 5.70 2.86 -13.41
CA TYR A 381 6.57 2.22 -14.39
C TYR A 381 7.12 0.92 -13.83
N THR A 382 7.13 -0.13 -14.65
CA THR A 382 7.84 -1.33 -14.28
C THR A 382 8.69 -1.81 -15.44
N PRO A 383 10.00 -1.99 -15.25
CA PRO A 383 10.87 -2.37 -16.34
C PRO A 383 10.50 -3.75 -16.90
N SER A 384 10.67 -3.88 -18.20
CA SER A 384 10.38 -5.08 -18.98
C SER A 384 11.50 -5.29 -19.99
N ASN A 385 11.62 -6.50 -20.55
CA ASN A 385 12.63 -6.76 -21.59
C ASN A 385 12.45 -5.85 -22.83
N ARG A 386 11.29 -5.21 -23.00
CA ARG A 386 11.00 -4.29 -24.11
C ARG A 386 11.36 -2.84 -23.80
N THR A 387 11.42 -2.48 -22.52
CA THR A 387 11.60 -1.10 -22.04
C THR A 387 12.87 -0.94 -21.22
N ASP A 388 13.76 -1.95 -21.19
CA ASP A 388 14.95 -1.98 -20.34
C ASP A 388 15.98 -0.93 -20.78
N PHE A 389 15.99 0.23 -20.12
CA PHE A 389 16.92 1.32 -20.43
C PHE A 389 18.25 1.15 -19.71
N GLU A 390 19.33 1.55 -20.37
CA GLU A 390 20.63 1.72 -19.74
C GLU A 390 20.59 2.94 -18.80
N ILE A 391 21.11 2.76 -17.59
CA ILE A 391 21.27 3.79 -16.58
C ILE A 391 22.56 4.55 -16.87
N THR A 392 22.48 5.87 -17.00
CA THR A 392 23.63 6.74 -17.28
C THR A 392 23.73 7.87 -16.26
N GLU A 393 24.74 8.73 -16.40
CA GLU A 393 24.98 9.86 -15.50
C GLU A 393 24.07 11.07 -15.75
N TYR A 394 23.23 11.05 -16.81
CA TYR A 394 22.49 12.23 -17.30
C TYR A 394 21.04 12.35 -16.81
N GLY A 395 20.56 11.42 -15.99
CA GLY A 395 19.13 11.36 -15.62
C GLY A 395 18.89 11.00 -14.18
N THR A 396 17.70 11.32 -13.70
CA THR A 396 17.20 10.81 -12.41
C THR A 396 17.01 9.30 -12.48
N LEU A 397 17.36 8.62 -11.40
CA LEU A 397 17.09 7.22 -11.20
C LEU A 397 16.14 7.07 -10.01
N LEU A 398 14.87 6.80 -10.30
CA LEU A 398 13.85 6.53 -9.30
C LEU A 398 13.83 5.03 -9.03
N ILE A 399 13.99 4.67 -7.76
CA ILE A 399 13.90 3.31 -7.26
C ILE A 399 12.77 3.28 -6.25
N ASP A 400 11.78 2.46 -6.49
CA ASP A 400 10.69 2.19 -5.57
C ASP A 400 10.53 0.68 -5.38
N SER A 401 10.67 0.24 -4.14
CA SER A 401 10.83 -1.17 -3.84
C SER A 401 10.61 -1.47 -2.36
N GLY A 402 10.20 -2.69 -2.04
CA GLY A 402 9.98 -3.13 -0.67
C GLY A 402 10.14 -4.63 -0.50
N GLY A 403 10.09 -5.08 0.75
CA GLY A 403 10.34 -6.46 1.16
C GLY A 403 9.29 -6.98 2.14
N GLN A 404 8.98 -8.26 2.02
CA GLN A 404 8.27 -9.05 3.03
C GLN A 404 9.29 -9.68 3.97
N TYR A 405 9.15 -9.43 5.25
CA TYR A 405 9.90 -10.06 6.32
C TYR A 405 8.93 -10.78 7.24
N GLN A 406 9.34 -11.89 7.86
CA GLN A 406 8.47 -12.60 8.81
C GLN A 406 7.97 -11.73 9.98
N ASP A 407 8.62 -10.59 10.24
CA ASP A 407 8.26 -9.62 11.27
C ASP A 407 7.78 -8.25 10.75
N GLY A 408 7.65 -8.03 9.44
CA GLY A 408 7.15 -6.77 8.90
C GLY A 408 7.12 -6.68 7.38
N THR A 409 6.50 -5.63 6.85
CA THR A 409 6.50 -5.29 5.42
C THR A 409 7.17 -3.93 5.24
N THR A 410 8.00 -3.76 4.22
CA THR A 410 8.66 -2.50 3.90
C THR A 410 8.18 -1.94 2.56
N ASP A 411 8.29 -0.62 2.45
CA ASP A 411 8.01 0.14 1.23
C ASP A 411 8.91 1.39 1.24
N VAL A 412 9.67 1.61 0.16
CA VAL A 412 10.64 2.71 0.10
C VAL A 412 10.96 3.11 -1.33
N SER A 413 10.63 4.37 -1.62
CA SER A 413 11.09 5.12 -2.79
C SER A 413 12.27 6.04 -2.48
N ARG A 414 13.32 5.97 -3.31
CA ARG A 414 14.41 6.96 -3.38
C ARG A 414 14.65 7.35 -4.83
N THR A 415 14.82 8.65 -5.05
CA THR A 415 15.32 9.16 -6.33
C THR A 415 16.76 9.61 -6.15
N ILE A 416 17.66 9.10 -6.98
CA ILE A 416 19.07 9.49 -6.98
C ILE A 416 19.49 10.01 -8.37
N HIS A 417 20.73 10.45 -8.49
CA HIS A 417 21.35 10.84 -9.75
C HIS A 417 22.79 10.33 -9.74
N LEU A 418 23.34 9.84 -10.85
CA LEU A 418 24.73 9.31 -10.88
C LEU A 418 25.75 10.37 -11.30
N GLY A 419 25.39 11.33 -12.17
CA GLY A 419 26.20 12.51 -12.50
C GLY A 419 25.76 13.78 -11.76
N ASP A 420 25.80 14.92 -12.43
CA ASP A 420 25.37 16.21 -11.89
C ASP A 420 23.92 16.53 -12.26
N PRO A 421 23.01 16.76 -11.29
CA PRO A 421 21.61 17.00 -11.58
C PRO A 421 21.34 18.41 -12.12
N HIS A 422 20.34 18.51 -13.00
CA HIS A 422 19.88 19.79 -13.54
C HIS A 422 19.16 20.62 -12.45
N PRO A 423 19.24 21.98 -12.46
CA PRO A 423 18.56 22.82 -11.47
C PRO A 423 17.06 22.52 -11.29
N ASP A 424 16.34 22.22 -12.37
CA ASP A 424 14.93 21.84 -12.29
C ASP A 424 14.70 20.53 -11.52
N GLN A 425 15.62 19.56 -11.65
CA GLN A 425 15.56 18.29 -10.90
C GLN A 425 15.83 18.53 -9.41
N ILE A 426 16.80 19.39 -9.07
CA ILE A 426 17.12 19.78 -7.69
C ILE A 426 15.93 20.49 -7.05
N ARG A 427 15.33 21.45 -7.75
CA ARG A 427 14.17 22.21 -7.25
C ARG A 427 12.97 21.29 -7.00
N ALA A 428 12.63 20.44 -7.97
CA ALA A 428 11.55 19.46 -7.83
C ALA A 428 11.82 18.49 -6.67
N TYR A 429 13.04 17.97 -6.54
CA TYR A 429 13.44 17.07 -5.44
C TYR A 429 13.26 17.74 -4.09
N THR A 430 13.72 18.98 -3.98
CA THR A 430 13.68 19.72 -2.73
C THR A 430 12.24 20.03 -2.31
N ASN A 431 11.35 20.39 -3.25
CA ASN A 431 9.92 20.56 -2.95
C ASN A 431 9.27 19.26 -2.45
N VAL A 432 9.54 18.13 -3.13
CA VAL A 432 9.04 16.82 -2.72
C VAL A 432 9.54 16.46 -1.32
N LEU A 433 10.83 16.65 -1.05
CA LEU A 433 11.43 16.41 0.26
C LEU A 433 10.82 17.32 1.34
N VAL A 434 10.61 18.61 1.07
CA VAL A 434 9.98 19.53 2.03
C VAL A 434 8.55 19.09 2.34
N GLY A 435 7.78 18.66 1.34
CA GLY A 435 6.42 18.13 1.53
C GLY A 435 6.43 16.92 2.46
N MET A 436 7.33 15.98 2.19
CA MET A 436 7.55 14.79 3.01
C MET A 436 7.90 15.14 4.45
N ILE A 437 8.88 16.03 4.67
CA ILE A 437 9.33 16.46 6.00
C ILE A 437 8.17 17.07 6.80
N ARG A 438 7.41 17.98 6.17
CA ARG A 438 6.30 18.68 6.82
C ARG A 438 5.24 17.72 7.32
N LEU A 439 4.94 16.67 6.56
CA LEU A 439 4.06 15.61 7.03
C LEU A 439 4.72 14.80 8.16
N SER A 440 5.97 14.37 8.01
CA SER A 440 6.69 13.56 9.02
C SER A 440 6.80 14.23 10.40
N VAL A 441 6.90 15.56 10.48
CA VAL A 441 7.03 16.29 11.76
C VAL A 441 5.70 16.70 12.38
N LEU A 442 4.58 16.40 11.74
CA LEU A 442 3.28 16.90 12.17
C LEU A 442 2.87 16.34 13.55
N THR A 443 2.38 17.24 14.40
CA THR A 443 1.68 16.90 15.65
C THR A 443 0.27 17.48 15.57
N PHE A 444 -0.76 16.65 15.72
CA PHE A 444 -2.13 16.98 15.31
C PHE A 444 -3.19 16.32 16.22
N PRO A 445 -4.42 16.85 16.29
CA PRO A 445 -5.47 16.24 17.11
C PRO A 445 -5.95 14.91 16.49
N GLU A 446 -6.27 13.93 17.34
CA GLU A 446 -6.58 12.54 16.92
C GLU A 446 -7.80 12.40 16.00
N ASN A 447 -8.68 13.41 15.94
CA ASN A 447 -9.90 13.38 15.14
C ASN A 447 -9.67 13.77 13.67
N LEU A 448 -8.48 14.24 13.31
CA LEU A 448 -8.14 14.59 11.93
C LEU A 448 -8.08 13.33 11.05
N LYS A 449 -8.59 13.43 9.82
CA LYS A 449 -8.63 12.32 8.88
C LYS A 449 -7.38 12.31 8.01
N PRO A 450 -6.84 11.12 7.66
CA PRO A 450 -5.68 11.00 6.77
C PRO A 450 -5.77 11.84 5.48
N ALA A 451 -6.92 11.84 4.78
CA ALA A 451 -7.09 12.63 3.55
C ALA A 451 -6.90 14.15 3.72
N GLU A 452 -7.15 14.68 4.93
CA GLU A 452 -6.99 16.10 5.23
C GLU A 452 -5.50 16.51 5.34
N LEU A 453 -4.61 15.53 5.55
CA LEU A 453 -3.16 15.75 5.62
C LEU A 453 -2.49 15.83 4.24
N ASP A 454 -3.17 15.38 3.18
CA ASP A 454 -2.60 15.28 1.83
C ASP A 454 -2.13 16.66 1.29
N ALA A 455 -2.90 17.72 1.57
CA ALA A 455 -2.54 19.08 1.17
C ALA A 455 -1.25 19.59 1.84
N LEU A 456 -0.88 19.08 3.01
CA LEU A 456 0.35 19.47 3.71
C LEU A 456 1.59 19.01 2.93
N ALA A 457 1.58 17.77 2.45
CA ALA A 457 2.66 17.22 1.64
C ALA A 457 2.69 17.80 0.22
N ARG A 458 1.53 18.14 -0.34
CA ARG A 458 1.44 18.78 -1.67
C ARG A 458 1.83 20.24 -1.69
N GLY A 459 1.65 20.97 -0.60
CA GLY A 459 1.84 22.42 -0.54
C GLY A 459 3.10 22.95 -1.22
N PRO A 460 4.30 22.38 -0.97
CA PRO A 460 5.53 22.78 -1.65
C PRO A 460 5.53 22.51 -3.15
N VAL A 461 4.97 21.38 -3.60
CA VAL A 461 4.88 21.03 -5.04
C VAL A 461 3.88 21.94 -5.76
N TRP A 462 2.74 22.22 -5.11
CA TRP A 462 1.73 23.17 -5.60
C TRP A 462 2.24 24.61 -5.65
N GLY A 463 3.19 24.97 -4.78
CA GLY A 463 3.84 26.29 -4.81
C GLY A 463 4.51 26.61 -6.15
N ASP A 464 4.90 25.58 -6.90
CA ASP A 464 5.47 25.68 -8.25
C ASP A 464 4.45 25.38 -9.36
N MET A 465 3.16 25.36 -9.06
CA MET A 465 2.06 25.05 -9.99
C MET A 465 2.15 23.66 -10.62
N ASN A 466 2.72 22.70 -9.89
CA ASN A 466 2.78 21.29 -10.27
C ASN A 466 1.94 20.44 -9.32
N ASP A 467 1.67 19.17 -9.66
CA ASP A 467 0.99 18.20 -8.80
C ASP A 467 1.48 16.77 -9.12
N TYR A 468 1.01 15.77 -8.37
CA TYR A 468 1.26 14.36 -8.66
C TYR A 468 -0.02 13.51 -8.66
N PRO A 469 -0.16 12.52 -9.57
CA PRO A 469 -1.44 11.88 -9.90
C PRO A 469 -1.81 10.69 -8.99
N HIS A 470 -1.25 10.62 -7.78
CA HIS A 470 -1.53 9.59 -6.78
C HIS A 470 -1.68 10.21 -5.38
N GLY A 471 -2.10 9.44 -4.37
CA GLY A 471 -2.15 9.91 -2.98
C GLY A 471 -0.77 10.11 -2.37
N THR A 472 -0.65 10.90 -1.30
CA THR A 472 0.59 11.01 -0.49
C THR A 472 0.91 9.72 0.27
N GLY A 473 -0.04 8.82 0.48
CA GLY A 473 0.28 7.54 1.13
C GLY A 473 -0.88 6.62 1.47
N HIS A 474 -0.52 5.43 1.94
CA HIS A 474 -1.41 4.32 2.26
C HIS A 474 -0.94 3.56 3.50
N GLY A 475 -1.83 2.78 4.13
CA GLY A 475 -1.42 1.94 5.26
C GLY A 475 -0.49 0.81 4.84
N ILE A 476 0.38 0.36 5.75
CA ILE A 476 1.31 -0.76 5.55
C ILE A 476 0.98 -1.88 6.56
N GLY A 477 0.81 -3.11 6.07
CA GLY A 477 0.54 -4.29 6.90
C GLY A 477 1.79 -4.92 7.53
N SER A 478 1.64 -5.67 8.61
CA SER A 478 2.74 -6.42 9.24
C SER A 478 2.86 -7.84 8.66
N TYR A 479 3.88 -8.06 7.83
CA TYR A 479 4.04 -9.26 6.99
C TYR A 479 2.70 -9.61 6.31
N SER A 480 2.20 -8.66 5.51
CA SER A 480 0.83 -8.62 4.95
C SER A 480 0.85 -7.75 3.68
N ALA A 481 -0.29 -7.28 3.19
CA ALA A 481 -0.35 -6.38 2.05
C ALA A 481 0.46 -5.08 2.31
N VAL A 482 1.16 -4.62 1.28
CA VAL A 482 1.88 -3.34 1.29
C VAL A 482 0.89 -2.17 1.24
N HIS A 483 -0.23 -2.31 0.52
CA HIS A 483 -1.38 -1.42 0.60
C HIS A 483 -2.42 -1.97 1.58
N GLU A 484 -2.62 -1.31 2.72
CA GLU A 484 -3.52 -1.78 3.78
C GLU A 484 -4.52 -0.71 4.21
N SER A 485 -5.81 -1.04 4.10
CA SER A 485 -6.91 -0.24 4.67
C SER A 485 -6.78 -0.13 6.20
N PRO A 486 -7.33 0.93 6.82
CA PRO A 486 -8.19 1.95 6.23
C PRO A 486 -7.45 3.25 5.86
N ILE A 487 -6.12 3.27 5.91
CA ILE A 487 -5.36 4.52 5.75
C ILE A 487 -5.20 4.83 4.26
N SER A 488 -5.62 6.02 3.87
CA SER A 488 -5.28 6.64 2.58
C SER A 488 -5.18 8.14 2.80
N ILE A 489 -4.02 8.70 2.46
CA ILE A 489 -3.74 10.13 2.44
C ILE A 489 -3.88 10.57 0.99
N ALA A 490 -5.08 10.94 0.61
CA ALA A 490 -5.40 11.46 -0.71
C ALA A 490 -6.62 12.37 -0.60
N TYR A 491 -6.51 13.64 -0.98
CA TYR A 491 -7.64 14.58 -0.88
C TYR A 491 -8.81 14.18 -1.78
N THR A 492 -8.56 13.33 -2.78
CA THR A 492 -9.55 12.77 -3.72
C THR A 492 -10.35 11.60 -3.13
N THR A 493 -9.88 10.99 -2.02
CA THR A 493 -10.58 9.86 -1.39
C THR A 493 -11.51 10.34 -0.29
N LYS A 494 -12.70 9.74 -0.22
CA LYS A 494 -13.66 9.99 0.87
C LYS A 494 -13.26 9.19 2.11
N GLN A 495 -12.26 9.68 2.84
CA GLN A 495 -11.82 9.08 4.09
C GLN A 495 -12.83 9.35 5.22
N ARG A 496 -13.17 8.30 5.98
CA ARG A 496 -14.10 8.36 7.12
C ARG A 496 -13.46 8.01 8.45
N TYR A 497 -12.25 7.45 8.42
CA TYR A 497 -11.54 6.96 9.58
C TYR A 497 -10.38 7.89 9.92
N SER A 498 -10.13 8.06 11.22
CA SER A 498 -8.99 8.83 11.72
C SER A 498 -7.81 7.90 12.04
N PHE A 499 -6.62 8.47 12.18
CA PHE A 499 -5.46 7.73 12.64
C PHE A 499 -5.63 7.20 14.07
N LYS A 500 -4.91 6.13 14.38
CA LYS A 500 -4.77 5.60 15.74
C LYS A 500 -3.31 5.26 16.01
N ASP A 501 -2.94 5.33 17.28
CA ASP A 501 -1.63 4.87 17.76
C ASP A 501 -1.33 3.44 17.28
N GLY A 502 -0.10 3.20 16.84
CA GLY A 502 0.35 1.91 16.30
C GLY A 502 -0.03 1.65 14.83
N TYR A 503 -0.60 2.63 14.12
CA TYR A 503 -0.78 2.56 12.67
C TYR A 503 0.56 2.77 11.96
N PHE A 504 0.75 2.11 10.81
CA PHE A 504 1.91 2.28 9.93
C PHE A 504 1.39 2.65 8.53
N PHE A 505 2.03 3.63 7.88
CA PHE A 505 1.61 4.13 6.57
C PHE A 505 2.78 4.76 5.80
N SER A 506 2.72 4.80 4.46
CA SER A 506 3.68 5.50 3.61
C SER A 506 3.46 7.03 3.62
N ASN A 507 4.55 7.77 3.44
CA ASN A 507 4.58 9.21 3.15
C ASN A 507 5.44 9.38 1.91
N GLU A 508 4.80 9.43 0.75
CA GLU A 508 5.38 9.24 -0.59
C GLU A 508 5.02 10.37 -1.59
N PRO A 509 5.19 11.67 -1.27
CA PRO A 509 4.94 12.72 -2.25
C PRO A 509 5.82 12.55 -3.50
N GLY A 510 5.35 13.09 -4.62
CA GLY A 510 6.06 12.98 -5.90
C GLY A 510 5.98 14.21 -6.79
N TYR A 511 6.69 14.12 -7.90
CA TYR A 511 6.68 15.09 -8.99
C TYR A 511 6.97 14.34 -10.30
N TYR A 512 6.18 14.58 -11.35
CA TYR A 512 6.33 13.84 -12.60
C TYR A 512 6.21 14.78 -13.81
N LYS A 513 7.34 15.08 -14.46
CA LYS A 513 7.40 15.87 -15.69
C LYS A 513 7.44 14.92 -16.88
N ARG A 514 6.28 14.74 -17.51
CA ARG A 514 6.05 13.77 -18.58
C ARG A 514 7.12 13.88 -19.67
N GLY A 515 7.73 12.73 -20.01
CA GLY A 515 8.76 12.64 -21.05
C GLY A 515 10.15 13.12 -20.63
N GLU A 516 10.33 13.62 -19.40
CA GLU A 516 11.62 14.15 -18.93
C GLU A 516 12.14 13.41 -17.71
N PHE A 517 11.50 13.58 -16.54
CA PHE A 517 11.91 12.96 -15.28
C PHE A 517 10.78 12.98 -14.27
N GLY A 518 10.88 12.12 -13.26
CA GLY A 518 10.07 12.15 -12.07
C GLY A 518 10.87 11.86 -10.81
N ILE A 519 10.24 12.19 -9.69
CA ILE A 519 10.80 12.12 -8.35
C ILE A 519 9.72 11.57 -7.45
N ARG A 520 10.08 10.56 -6.66
CA ARG A 520 9.30 10.09 -5.52
C ARG A 520 10.26 9.86 -4.36
N LEU A 521 9.86 10.33 -3.19
CA LEU A 521 10.58 10.13 -1.93
C LEU A 521 9.59 9.58 -0.93
N GLU A 522 9.92 8.43 -0.35
CA GLU A 522 8.97 7.72 0.49
C GLU A 522 9.61 7.15 1.73
N ASN A 523 8.93 7.35 2.85
CA ASN A 523 9.18 6.62 4.09
C ASN A 523 7.87 6.03 4.60
N VAL A 524 7.96 4.84 5.18
CA VAL A 524 6.95 4.36 6.13
C VAL A 524 7.11 5.10 7.46
N LEU A 525 5.99 5.62 7.98
CA LEU A 525 5.82 6.29 9.26
C LEU A 525 4.99 5.44 10.21
N GLN A 526 5.29 5.52 11.50
CA GLN A 526 4.46 5.01 12.59
C GLN A 526 3.69 6.18 13.25
N VAL A 527 2.40 5.96 13.56
CA VAL A 527 1.59 6.87 14.37
C VAL A 527 1.82 6.62 15.86
N HIS A 528 2.03 7.70 16.61
CA HIS A 528 2.23 7.69 18.06
C HIS A 528 1.22 8.58 18.79
N ASP A 529 0.62 8.08 19.87
CA ASP A 529 -0.04 8.93 20.88
C ASP A 529 1.04 9.73 21.64
N THR A 530 0.94 11.06 21.59
CA THR A 530 1.89 11.95 22.28
C THR A 530 1.73 11.94 23.81
N GLY A 531 0.64 11.34 24.31
CA GLY A 531 0.21 11.41 25.71
C GLY A 531 -0.30 12.79 26.14
N LYS A 532 -0.34 13.76 25.21
CA LYS A 532 -0.79 15.13 25.46
C LYS A 532 -2.26 15.27 25.09
N VAL A 533 -3.00 16.00 25.92
CA VAL A 533 -4.42 16.28 25.73
C VAL A 533 -4.63 17.78 25.73
N HIS A 534 -5.30 18.30 24.71
CA HIS A 534 -5.68 19.72 24.65
C HIS A 534 -6.77 20.01 25.70
N PRO A 535 -6.89 21.23 26.25
CA PRO A 535 -7.94 21.57 27.22
C PRO A 535 -9.39 21.27 26.78
N SER A 536 -9.63 21.13 25.47
CA SER A 536 -10.93 20.71 24.91
C SER A 536 -11.19 19.20 24.98
N GLY A 537 -10.24 18.39 25.44
CA GLY A 537 -10.35 16.94 25.60
C GLY A 537 -9.76 16.08 24.48
N ASN A 538 -9.33 16.68 23.36
CA ASN A 538 -8.75 15.92 22.24
C ASN A 538 -7.32 15.49 22.55
N LYS A 539 -7.00 14.20 22.32
CA LYS A 539 -5.61 13.73 22.32
C LYS A 539 -4.87 14.19 21.07
N PHE A 540 -3.55 14.21 21.17
CA PHE A 540 -2.67 14.55 20.06
C PHE A 540 -1.84 13.35 19.62
N LEU A 541 -1.73 13.17 18.31
CA LEU A 541 -0.90 12.18 17.65
C LEU A 541 0.31 12.87 17.01
N SER A 542 1.37 12.11 16.80
CA SER A 542 2.55 12.48 16.00
C SER A 542 3.03 11.29 15.18
N PHE A 543 4.04 11.50 14.33
CA PHE A 543 4.64 10.43 13.54
C PHE A 543 6.10 10.16 13.91
N GLU A 544 6.57 8.94 13.64
CA GLU A 544 7.98 8.54 13.68
C GLU A 544 8.36 7.87 12.36
N ASP A 545 9.41 8.35 11.68
CA ASP A 545 9.96 7.65 10.52
C ASP A 545 10.53 6.29 10.91
N VAL A 546 10.06 5.25 10.22
CA VAL A 546 10.50 3.86 10.39
C VAL A 546 11.48 3.46 9.29
N THR A 547 11.28 3.98 8.08
CA THR A 547 12.22 3.81 6.96
C THR A 547 13.48 4.64 7.19
N LEU A 548 14.65 4.00 7.12
CA LEU A 548 15.95 4.62 7.40
C LEU A 548 16.89 4.41 6.20
N VAL A 549 16.70 5.20 5.14
CA VAL A 549 17.54 5.19 3.93
C VAL A 549 17.96 6.61 3.61
N PRO A 550 19.26 6.90 3.38
CA PRO A 550 19.72 8.26 3.08
C PRO A 550 18.99 8.88 1.88
N PHE A 551 18.75 10.19 1.95
CA PHE A 551 18.35 10.99 0.79
C PHE A 551 19.59 11.36 -0.05
N GLU A 552 19.42 11.71 -1.33
CA GLU A 552 20.53 12.09 -2.21
C GLU A 552 20.97 13.54 -1.95
N PRO A 553 22.15 13.79 -1.33
CA PRO A 553 22.50 15.13 -0.88
C PRO A 553 22.69 16.15 -2.01
N LYS A 554 23.10 15.72 -3.21
CA LYS A 554 23.30 16.63 -4.36
C LYS A 554 22.01 17.09 -5.02
N MET A 555 20.88 16.44 -4.69
CA MET A 555 19.56 16.82 -5.19
C MET A 555 18.85 17.81 -4.26
N ILE A 556 19.46 18.18 -3.12
CA ILE A 556 18.84 19.05 -2.11
C ILE A 556 19.41 20.47 -2.22
N ASP A 557 18.57 21.42 -2.61
CA ASP A 557 18.87 22.84 -2.49
C ASP A 557 18.64 23.32 -1.04
N ARG A 558 19.74 23.51 -0.32
CA ARG A 558 19.72 23.93 1.09
C ARG A 558 19.12 25.31 1.29
N SER A 559 19.14 26.18 0.27
CA SER A 559 18.57 27.52 0.36
C SER A 559 17.04 27.53 0.42
N MET A 560 16.41 26.43 -0.01
CA MET A 560 14.96 26.23 0.05
C MET A 560 14.49 25.62 1.37
N LEU A 561 15.40 25.21 2.25
CA LEU A 561 15.08 24.57 3.52
C LEU A 561 15.07 25.57 4.67
N SER A 562 14.05 25.47 5.52
CA SER A 562 14.02 26.15 6.81
C SER A 562 14.95 25.46 7.83
N ALA A 563 15.32 26.18 8.90
CA ALA A 563 16.14 25.60 9.96
C ALA A 563 15.52 24.34 10.61
N PRO A 564 14.20 24.27 10.89
CA PRO A 564 13.56 23.04 11.35
C PRO A 564 13.65 21.87 10.38
N GLU A 565 13.55 22.12 9.06
CA GLU A 565 13.68 21.08 8.03
C GLU A 565 15.12 20.56 7.95
N ILE A 566 16.12 21.44 8.01
CA ILE A 566 17.54 21.04 8.11
C ILE A 566 17.80 20.21 9.36
N LYS A 567 17.25 20.64 10.51
CA LYS A 567 17.38 19.91 11.78
C LYS A 567 16.78 18.51 11.65
N TRP A 568 15.58 18.39 11.08
CA TRP A 568 14.95 17.08 10.88
C TRP A 568 15.82 16.15 10.01
N ILE A 569 16.39 16.65 8.90
CA ILE A 569 17.27 15.85 8.04
C ILE A 569 18.49 15.37 8.83
N ASN A 570 19.08 16.24 9.65
CA ASN A 570 20.23 15.89 10.49
C ASN A 570 19.90 14.84 11.55
N ASP A 571 18.75 14.96 12.21
CA ASP A 571 18.26 14.00 13.21
C ASP A 571 17.94 12.64 12.55
N TYR A 572 17.29 12.67 11.37
CA TYR A 572 17.01 11.49 10.55
C TYR A 572 18.31 10.78 10.14
N ASN A 573 19.27 11.52 9.60
CA ASN A 573 20.59 11.01 9.24
C ASN A 573 21.34 10.46 10.46
N ALA A 574 21.20 11.05 11.65
CA ALA A 574 21.79 10.51 12.87
C ALA A 574 21.21 9.15 13.24
N ARG A 575 19.89 8.96 13.12
CA ARG A 575 19.23 7.66 13.34
C ARG A 575 19.70 6.62 12.33
N ILE A 576 19.87 6.98 11.05
CA ILE A 576 20.45 6.07 10.04
C ILE A 576 21.86 5.63 10.45
N ARG A 577 22.75 6.58 10.76
CA ARG A 577 24.14 6.28 11.16
C ARG A 577 24.23 5.34 12.35
N GLN A 578 23.30 5.48 13.30
CA GLN A 578 23.21 4.62 14.46
C GLN A 578 22.62 3.26 14.07
N LEU A 579 21.34 3.20 13.70
CA LEU A 579 20.60 1.95 13.61
C LEU A 579 20.98 1.11 12.40
N VAL A 580 21.02 1.74 11.21
CA VAL A 580 21.41 1.04 9.97
C VAL A 580 22.92 0.84 9.93
N GLY A 581 23.69 1.81 10.44
CA GLY A 581 25.14 1.66 10.56
C GLY A 581 25.55 0.49 11.45
N ASP A 582 24.86 0.28 12.58
CA ASP A 582 25.11 -0.86 13.46
C ASP A 582 24.72 -2.20 12.79
N GLU A 583 23.63 -2.24 12.03
CA GLU A 583 23.24 -3.42 11.25
C GLU A 583 24.25 -3.76 10.14
N LEU A 584 24.73 -2.75 9.40
CA LEU A 584 25.77 -2.93 8.38
C LEU A 584 27.07 -3.46 8.99
N LYS A 585 27.50 -2.93 10.15
CA LYS A 585 28.67 -3.45 10.88
C LYS A 585 28.46 -4.89 11.35
N ARG A 586 27.28 -5.21 11.92
CA ARG A 586 26.92 -6.56 12.36
C ARG A 586 27.04 -7.56 11.21
N LYS A 587 26.65 -7.15 9.99
CA LYS A 587 26.75 -7.94 8.76
C LYS A 587 28.10 -7.84 8.03
N GLN A 588 29.07 -7.11 8.59
CA GLN A 588 30.40 -6.87 8.02
C GLN A 588 30.38 -6.19 6.64
N LYS A 589 29.35 -5.38 6.37
CA LYS A 589 29.17 -4.62 5.12
C LYS A 589 29.81 -3.24 5.23
N MET A 590 31.14 -3.21 5.35
CA MET A 590 31.87 -1.98 5.68
C MET A 590 31.91 -0.93 4.56
N GLU A 591 31.95 -1.35 3.28
CA GLU A 591 31.86 -0.43 2.14
C GLU A 591 30.54 0.36 2.17
N ALA A 592 29.42 -0.36 2.28
CA ALA A 592 28.09 0.23 2.45
C ALA A 592 27.98 1.10 3.72
N PHE A 593 28.64 0.71 4.81
CA PHE A 593 28.71 1.53 6.02
C PHE A 593 29.40 2.88 5.76
N TYR A 594 30.57 2.90 5.12
CA TYR A 594 31.28 4.14 4.81
C TYR A 594 30.54 4.99 3.78
N TRP A 595 29.93 4.37 2.79
CA TRP A 595 29.05 5.03 1.83
C TRP A 595 27.87 5.72 2.54
N MET A 596 27.18 5.00 3.43
CA MET A 596 26.07 5.54 4.22
C MET A 596 26.54 6.71 5.10
N MET A 597 27.69 6.59 5.77
CA MET A 597 28.27 7.68 6.58
C MET A 597 28.57 8.93 5.75
N ASN A 598 28.97 8.76 4.48
CA ASN A 598 29.20 9.87 3.56
C ASN A 598 27.89 10.55 3.13
N LYS A 599 26.87 9.77 2.76
CA LYS A 599 25.54 10.28 2.35
C LYS A 599 24.77 10.94 3.50
N THR A 600 25.08 10.56 4.74
CA THR A 600 24.40 11.05 5.95
C THR A 600 25.21 12.12 6.70
N ARG A 601 26.16 12.81 6.06
CA ARG A 601 26.89 13.91 6.70
C ARG A 601 25.93 14.99 7.20
N ASN A 602 26.31 15.64 8.30
CA ASN A 602 25.54 16.74 8.86
C ASN A 602 25.50 17.93 7.88
N ILE A 603 24.31 18.49 7.69
CA ILE A 603 24.07 19.70 6.90
C ILE A 603 24.16 20.90 7.86
N PRO A 604 25.11 21.84 7.65
CA PRO A 604 25.22 23.02 8.51
C PRO A 604 23.93 23.86 8.48
N GLU A 605 23.46 24.31 9.64
CA GLU A 605 22.40 25.32 9.72
C GLU A 605 22.94 26.66 9.22
N TYR A 606 22.39 27.18 8.13
CA TYR A 606 22.71 28.53 7.68
C TYR A 606 22.00 29.53 8.61
N ARG A 607 22.74 30.16 9.51
CA ARG A 607 22.23 31.28 10.30
C ARG A 607 22.36 32.54 9.46
N SER A 608 21.27 33.28 9.28
CA SER A 608 21.34 34.59 8.63
C SER A 608 22.17 35.55 9.48
N GLU A 609 22.80 36.57 8.88
CA GLU A 609 23.50 37.63 9.65
C GLU A 609 22.55 38.33 10.65
N ALA A 610 21.24 38.35 10.36
CA ALA A 610 20.23 38.88 11.27
C ALA A 610 20.08 38.05 12.57
N ASP A 611 20.25 36.73 12.51
CA ASP A 611 20.23 35.85 13.69
C ASP A 611 21.46 36.04 14.58
N TYR A 612 22.61 36.38 13.98
CA TYR A 612 23.80 36.80 14.73
C TYR A 612 23.58 38.16 15.42
N GLY A 613 22.91 39.11 14.75
CA GLY A 613 22.55 40.40 15.32
C GLY A 613 21.58 40.31 16.50
N ALA A 614 20.59 39.42 16.42
CA ALA A 614 19.62 39.18 17.49
C ALA A 614 20.29 38.59 18.75
N ALA A 615 21.18 37.59 18.60
CA ALA A 615 21.94 37.03 19.71
C ALA A 615 22.92 38.04 20.34
N GLY A 616 23.52 38.93 19.53
CA GLY A 616 24.36 40.03 20.01
C GLY A 616 23.58 41.09 20.82
N SER A 617 22.35 41.40 20.43
CA SER A 617 21.49 42.37 21.12
C SER A 617 21.02 41.88 22.50
N VAL A 618 20.74 40.57 22.64
CA VAL A 618 20.39 39.95 23.92
C VAL A 618 21.58 39.96 24.88
N ALA A 619 22.79 39.68 24.38
CA ALA A 619 24.02 39.75 25.19
C ALA A 619 24.37 41.19 25.64
N LEU A 620 24.05 42.21 24.82
CA LEU A 620 24.24 43.61 25.18
C LEU A 620 23.23 44.05 26.27
N ASN A 621 21.96 43.65 26.15
CA ASN A 621 20.93 43.97 27.13
C ASN A 621 21.20 43.33 28.51
N PHE A 622 21.74 42.11 28.56
CA PHE A 622 22.15 41.48 29.83
C PHE A 622 23.33 42.18 30.50
N ARG A 623 24.27 42.77 29.74
CA ARG A 623 25.38 43.56 30.29
C ARG A 623 24.90 44.91 30.81
N VAL A 624 23.99 45.58 30.11
CA VAL A 624 23.42 46.88 30.54
C VAL A 624 22.55 46.71 31.80
N ILE A 625 21.73 45.66 31.88
CA ILE A 625 20.92 45.37 33.07
C ILE A 625 21.80 45.01 34.28
N SER A 626 22.87 44.23 34.07
CA SER A 626 23.83 43.91 35.14
C SER A 626 24.60 45.13 35.66
N LEU A 627 24.95 46.08 34.79
CA LEU A 627 25.59 47.35 35.17
C LEU A 627 24.63 48.28 35.94
N ILE A 628 23.36 48.35 35.54
CA ILE A 628 22.35 49.15 36.24
C ILE A 628 22.07 48.56 37.64
N LEU A 629 21.96 47.24 37.78
CA LEU A 629 21.79 46.57 39.08
C LEU A 629 23.00 46.75 40.00
N ALA A 630 24.22 46.68 39.48
CA ALA A 630 25.43 46.92 40.27
C ALA A 630 25.49 48.36 40.81
N THR A 631 25.03 49.34 40.03
CA THR A 631 25.01 50.77 40.42
C THR A 631 23.91 51.08 41.44
N ILE A 632 22.76 50.40 41.37
CA ILE A 632 21.68 50.52 42.36
C ILE A 632 22.09 49.89 43.70
N ILE A 633 22.80 48.75 43.68
CA ILE A 633 23.28 48.10 44.92
C ILE A 633 24.38 48.92 45.60
N THR A 634 25.26 49.58 44.85
CA THR A 634 26.28 50.48 45.44
C THR A 634 25.69 51.74 46.04
N ASN A 635 24.61 52.30 45.47
CA ASN A 635 23.95 53.48 46.04
C ASN A 635 23.08 53.17 47.28
N ILE A 636 22.58 51.94 47.44
CA ILE A 636 21.84 51.53 48.64
C ILE A 636 22.78 51.25 49.83
N LEU A 637 24.05 50.90 49.58
CA LEU A 637 25.05 50.64 50.62
C LEU A 637 25.77 51.89 51.15
N ILE A 638 25.52 53.08 50.59
CA ILE A 638 26.14 54.35 51.02
C ILE A 638 25.17 55.21 51.87
N LEU A 639 23.93 54.77 52.08
CA LEU A 639 22.91 55.48 52.88
C LEU A 639 22.27 54.61 53.99
N GLY A 640 22.95 53.55 54.44
CA GLY A 640 22.56 52.70 55.57
C GLY A 640 23.45 52.88 56.79
#